data_AF-A0A484B1I8-F1
#
_entry.id   AF-A0A484B1I8-F1
#
_cell.length_a   1.000
_cell.length_b   1.000
_cell.length_c   1.000
_cell.angle_alpha   90.00
_cell.angle_beta   90.00
_cell.angle_gamma   90.00
#
_symmetry.space_group_name_H-M   'P 1'
#
loop_
_entity.id
_entity.type
_entity.pdbx_description
1 polymer ?
#
loop_
_entity_poly.entity_id
_entity_poly.type
_entity_poly.pdbx_seq_one_letter_code
_entity_poly.pdbx_strand_id
1 'polypeptide(L)'
;MCSVPLEQHSPALRFMRLLMCLALIVPPRPHRLRLRLLYTGAMVVYLCLISRWRIAFNYHVEYDRLNDTFSYVLDLLNFVALTVSHFVISFQLIWQSRSSRIEAQFLHIQNVLYEKIGHKVNAGRSRLITNGVFCLLLLRILILLGSTVYNNTNSNESLLLIANFYSQVVLILRCSEFTLHSALVLTIYQEMEEAASTVISGPESLRWDTWALHRLPLRHIACLQQLHLLLWNLQRDIEKYFERALIVLMLKFFIDTSVLPYWAYVNKIRTDNVPMQIWCATEELGILLEMSVPCWFWTRCDQLQRKFRAVFHGVSVDRRNEQLNTALQRISAQLGQESFMWHVPGELHAASLRCINRLKRWLLLLPPHPLLQLRLLYTVSLLSYLAFVLHWRFSFNYGVVYNRNDNFSRAVDLLNFVTLTAAHLVVAMELIWQDRSEQIEQQLERVRYVLRVQFGQKVNMLRVHRYCRIINSILLTCCLALLLMTIYNNLATNMSRLLVYAFYSEVILLLRLSEFSVFAVLILVFYMELTEVSCRLILELDKTRFEVWSLRRLSLELLYVLQHLHGLLWNTVRLIERNFAVSLIVVLLKYFVDISVLPYWMFVNNYNHVDISTTYYCATEESCKLLLTFLPSYICTRCEVLNTALYRLSAQLGQESFRFSAGGLMVINNESLGKFIFGMISYIIICIQFRLALIDNSPEEVAQSFVTVARRR
;
A
#
# COMPACT_ATOMS: atom_id res chain seq x y z
N MET A 1 -13.93 9.43 -50.12
CA MET A 1 -13.21 8.40 -49.34
C MET A 1 -11.72 8.62 -49.55
N CYS A 2 -11.09 9.45 -48.71
CA CYS A 2 -9.63 9.57 -48.68
C CYS A 2 -9.14 8.65 -47.55
N SER A 3 -8.66 7.46 -47.89
CA SER A 3 -7.91 6.64 -46.95
C SER A 3 -6.65 7.40 -46.57
N VAL A 4 -6.61 7.96 -45.36
CA VAL A 4 -5.38 8.50 -44.80
C VAL A 4 -4.39 7.32 -44.73
N PRO A 5 -3.22 7.40 -45.39
CA PRO A 5 -2.31 6.27 -45.45
C PRO A 5 -1.85 5.89 -44.03
N LEU A 6 -1.85 4.57 -43.78
CA LEU A 6 -1.48 3.90 -42.53
C LEU A 6 -0.07 4.25 -42.01
N GLU A 7 0.72 5.02 -42.74
CA GLU A 7 2.12 5.36 -42.44
C GLU A 7 2.30 6.49 -41.42
N GLN A 8 1.22 7.05 -40.86
CA GLN A 8 1.26 8.22 -39.97
C GLN A 8 1.26 7.93 -38.46
N HIS A 9 1.68 6.75 -38.00
CA HIS A 9 1.88 6.49 -36.56
C HIS A 9 3.32 6.75 -36.08
N SER A 10 3.41 7.15 -34.81
CA SER A 10 4.40 8.11 -34.30
C SER A 10 5.85 7.72 -34.64
N PRO A 11 6.64 8.63 -35.25
CA PRO A 11 8.07 8.39 -35.48
C PRO A 11 8.80 8.05 -34.17
N ALA A 12 8.29 8.55 -33.04
CA ALA A 12 8.76 8.24 -31.68
C ALA A 12 8.70 6.74 -31.33
N LEU A 13 7.59 6.04 -31.60
CA LEU A 13 7.47 4.61 -31.25
C LEU A 13 8.31 3.74 -32.18
N ARG A 14 8.42 4.10 -33.46
CA ARG A 14 9.35 3.46 -34.40
C ARG A 14 10.81 3.65 -33.99
N PHE A 15 11.17 4.85 -33.55
CA PHE A 15 12.51 5.15 -33.07
C PHE A 15 12.82 4.42 -31.75
N MET A 16 11.88 4.36 -30.80
CA MET A 16 12.05 3.56 -29.57
C MET A 16 12.27 2.08 -29.91
N ARG A 17 11.50 1.51 -30.84
CA ARG A 17 11.72 0.13 -31.31
C ARG A 17 13.09 -0.04 -31.95
N LEU A 18 13.55 0.93 -32.76
CA LEU A 18 14.88 0.91 -33.35
C LEU A 18 15.99 0.94 -32.28
N LEU A 19 15.86 1.80 -31.27
CA LEU A 19 16.77 1.85 -30.12
C LEU A 19 16.78 0.53 -29.33
N MET A 20 15.62 -0.08 -29.10
CA MET A 20 15.52 -1.38 -28.42
C MET A 20 16.15 -2.51 -29.23
N CYS A 21 16.06 -2.45 -30.57
CA CYS A 21 16.75 -3.38 -31.47
C CYS A 21 18.28 -3.16 -31.45
N LEU A 22 18.73 -1.91 -31.47
CA LEU A 22 20.16 -1.54 -31.43
C LEU A 22 20.81 -1.90 -30.08
N ALA A 23 20.06 -1.81 -28.99
CA ALA A 23 20.49 -2.27 -27.67
C ALA A 23 20.45 -3.81 -27.52
N LEU A 24 20.21 -4.58 -28.60
CA LEU A 24 20.10 -6.04 -28.60
C LEU A 24 18.99 -6.58 -27.68
N ILE A 25 17.99 -5.78 -27.33
CA ILE A 25 16.92 -6.15 -26.39
C ILE A 25 15.76 -6.82 -27.12
N VAL A 26 15.45 -6.35 -28.33
CA VAL A 26 14.32 -6.83 -29.13
C VAL A 26 14.83 -7.34 -30.48
N PRO A 27 14.47 -8.55 -30.92
CA PRO A 27 14.87 -8.99 -32.24
C PRO A 27 14.15 -8.16 -33.33
N PRO A 28 14.70 -8.02 -34.54
CA PRO A 28 13.96 -7.46 -35.66
C PRO A 28 12.80 -8.39 -36.06
N ARG A 29 11.60 -7.81 -36.27
CA ARG A 29 10.39 -8.54 -36.66
C ARG A 29 10.41 -8.93 -38.15
N PRO A 30 9.70 -10.01 -38.56
CA PRO A 30 8.92 -10.98 -37.76
C PRO A 30 9.74 -12.21 -37.32
N HIS A 31 9.47 -12.77 -36.13
CA HIS A 31 10.37 -13.75 -35.47
C HIS A 31 10.11 -15.22 -35.88
N ARG A 32 11.17 -15.88 -36.38
CA ARG A 32 11.32 -17.33 -36.26
C ARG A 32 11.68 -17.68 -34.81
N LEU A 33 11.12 -18.76 -34.26
CA LEU A 33 11.37 -19.26 -32.89
C LEU A 33 12.87 -19.27 -32.51
N ARG A 34 13.73 -19.62 -33.47
CA ARG A 34 15.20 -19.65 -33.34
C ARG A 34 15.80 -18.31 -32.88
N LEU A 35 15.29 -17.19 -33.38
CA LEU A 35 15.82 -15.86 -33.03
C LEU A 35 15.45 -15.48 -31.59
N ARG A 36 14.25 -15.83 -31.12
CA ARG A 36 13.84 -15.59 -29.72
C ARG A 36 14.67 -16.41 -28.73
N LEU A 37 14.96 -17.67 -29.08
CA LEU A 37 15.82 -18.53 -28.27
C LEU A 37 17.26 -17.99 -28.22
N LEU A 38 17.79 -17.50 -29.33
CA LEU A 38 19.11 -16.87 -29.38
C LEU A 38 19.20 -15.64 -28.46
N TYR A 39 18.24 -14.72 -28.55
CA TYR A 39 18.20 -13.53 -27.69
C TYR A 39 17.99 -13.88 -26.21
N THR A 40 17.16 -14.89 -25.91
CA THR A 40 17.00 -15.37 -24.53
C THR A 40 18.31 -15.97 -24.00
N GLY A 41 19.02 -16.75 -24.82
CA GLY A 41 20.33 -17.29 -24.48
C GLY A 41 21.37 -16.19 -24.25
N ALA A 42 21.44 -15.20 -25.14
CA ALA A 42 22.33 -14.05 -25.00
C ALA A 42 22.05 -13.23 -23.74
N MET A 43 20.77 -13.01 -23.41
CA MET A 43 20.34 -12.33 -22.18
C MET A 43 20.75 -13.12 -20.93
N VAL A 44 20.55 -14.44 -20.90
CA VAL A 44 20.96 -15.28 -19.76
C VAL A 44 22.48 -15.25 -19.60
N VAL A 45 23.24 -15.35 -20.71
CA VAL A 45 24.70 -15.23 -20.68
C VAL A 45 25.14 -13.86 -20.16
N TYR A 46 24.51 -12.77 -20.62
CA TYR A 46 24.76 -11.41 -20.13
C TYR A 46 24.51 -11.29 -18.62
N LEU A 47 23.38 -11.78 -18.12
CA LEU A 47 23.06 -11.75 -16.69
C LEU A 47 24.04 -12.62 -15.88
N CYS A 48 24.38 -13.82 -16.36
CA CYS A 48 25.38 -14.67 -15.71
C CYS A 48 26.77 -14.03 -15.68
N LEU A 49 27.19 -13.36 -16.77
CA LEU A 49 28.46 -12.65 -16.83
C LEU A 49 28.47 -11.45 -15.88
N ILE A 50 27.39 -10.68 -15.81
CA ILE A 50 27.28 -9.55 -14.88
C ILE A 50 27.20 -10.02 -13.42
N SER A 51 26.43 -11.06 -13.11
CA SER A 51 26.40 -11.65 -11.77
C SER A 51 27.75 -12.23 -11.38
N ARG A 52 28.40 -12.99 -12.26
CA ARG A 52 29.75 -13.52 -12.02
C ARG A 52 30.75 -12.40 -11.86
N TRP A 53 30.72 -11.39 -12.72
CA TRP A 53 31.63 -10.25 -12.64
C TRP A 53 31.41 -9.47 -11.34
N ARG A 54 30.17 -9.18 -10.93
CA ARG A 54 29.87 -8.48 -9.68
C ARG A 54 30.26 -9.28 -8.42
N ILE A 55 30.13 -10.62 -8.47
CA ILE A 55 30.54 -11.51 -7.37
C ILE A 55 32.06 -11.69 -7.34
N ALA A 56 32.71 -11.76 -8.51
CA ALA A 56 34.15 -11.99 -8.67
C ALA A 56 34.99 -10.70 -8.64
N PHE A 57 34.38 -9.54 -8.83
CA PHE A 57 34.95 -8.25 -8.44
C PHE A 57 35.09 -8.32 -6.92
N ASN A 58 36.21 -8.89 -6.47
CA ASN A 58 36.72 -8.65 -5.14
C ASN A 58 36.69 -7.13 -5.00
N TYR A 59 35.80 -6.63 -4.14
CA TYR A 59 35.58 -5.21 -3.88
C TYR A 59 36.92 -4.59 -3.47
N HIS A 60 37.70 -4.17 -4.48
CA HIS A 60 38.97 -3.49 -4.34
C HIS A 60 38.79 -1.98 -4.42
N VAL A 61 37.55 -1.51 -4.65
CA VAL A 61 37.12 -0.22 -4.13
C VAL A 61 37.41 -0.29 -2.64
N GLU A 62 38.20 0.66 -2.13
CA GLU A 62 38.49 0.84 -0.70
C GLU A 62 37.18 1.12 0.06
N TYR A 63 36.31 0.12 0.17
CA TYR A 63 35.48 -0.05 1.34
C TYR A 63 36.48 -0.42 2.41
N ASP A 64 37.04 0.60 3.04
CA ASP A 64 38.01 0.45 4.10
C ASP A 64 37.50 -0.65 5.03
N ARG A 65 38.31 -1.70 5.20
CA ARG A 65 37.95 -3.07 5.60
C ARG A 65 37.34 -3.18 7.00
N LEU A 66 37.00 -2.06 7.61
CA LEU A 66 36.48 -1.91 8.96
C LEU A 66 35.16 -1.12 8.88
N ASN A 67 34.05 -1.87 8.82
CA ASN A 67 32.73 -1.59 9.44
C ASN A 67 31.45 -1.28 8.67
N ASP A 68 31.39 -1.05 7.35
CA ASP A 68 30.07 -0.74 6.74
C ASP A 68 29.41 -1.92 6.00
N THR A 69 29.06 -2.97 6.75
CA THR A 69 28.24 -4.10 6.26
C THR A 69 26.91 -3.64 5.64
N PHE A 70 26.43 -2.45 6.01
CA PHE A 70 25.18 -1.88 5.49
C PHE A 70 25.33 -1.39 4.05
N SER A 71 26.45 -0.75 3.68
CA SER A 71 26.71 -0.38 2.26
C SER A 71 26.72 -1.60 1.36
N TYR A 72 27.36 -2.69 1.82
CA TYR A 72 27.42 -3.95 1.07
C TYR A 72 26.04 -4.55 0.84
N VAL A 73 25.20 -4.59 1.88
CA VAL A 73 23.82 -5.11 1.78
C VAL A 73 22.97 -4.24 0.86
N LEU A 74 23.06 -2.91 0.97
CA LEU A 74 22.34 -1.99 0.09
C LEU A 74 22.76 -2.14 -1.38
N ASP A 75 24.06 -2.25 -1.65
CA ASP A 75 24.57 -2.42 -3.01
C ASP A 75 24.18 -3.78 -3.60
N LEU A 76 24.26 -4.85 -2.80
CA LEU A 76 23.80 -6.18 -3.20
C LEU A 76 22.29 -6.19 -3.48
N LEU A 77 21.48 -5.54 -2.65
CA LEU A 77 20.04 -5.45 -2.84
C LEU A 77 19.68 -4.65 -4.10
N ASN A 78 20.39 -3.54 -4.37
CA ASN A 78 20.23 -2.80 -5.63
C ASN A 78 20.61 -3.65 -6.85
N PHE A 79 21.72 -4.40 -6.76
CA PHE A 79 22.16 -5.28 -7.83
C PHE A 79 21.19 -6.44 -8.11
N VAL A 80 20.65 -7.07 -7.06
CA VAL A 80 19.60 -8.10 -7.20
C VAL A 80 18.37 -7.51 -7.87
N ALA A 81 17.92 -6.33 -7.43
CA ALA A 81 16.79 -5.64 -8.04
C ALA A 81 17.04 -5.31 -9.53
N LEU A 82 18.25 -4.86 -9.88
CA LEU A 82 18.67 -4.61 -11.26
C LEU A 82 18.56 -5.88 -12.11
N THR A 83 19.11 -6.99 -11.62
CA THR A 83 19.16 -8.29 -12.32
C THR A 83 17.76 -8.85 -12.55
N VAL A 84 16.91 -8.80 -11.52
CA VAL A 84 15.50 -9.22 -11.61
C VAL A 84 14.73 -8.34 -12.59
N SER A 85 14.98 -7.03 -12.59
CA SER A 85 14.36 -6.09 -13.53
C SER A 85 14.69 -6.39 -14.97
N HIS A 86 15.98 -6.63 -15.26
CA HIS A 86 16.43 -7.01 -16.59
C HIS A 86 15.83 -8.32 -17.05
N PHE A 87 15.82 -9.33 -16.18
CA PHE A 87 15.25 -10.63 -16.52
C PHE A 87 13.77 -10.51 -16.89
N VAL A 88 12.96 -9.84 -16.05
CA VAL A 88 11.52 -9.71 -16.26
C VAL A 88 11.20 -8.87 -17.51
N ILE A 89 11.85 -7.71 -17.67
CA ILE A 89 11.61 -6.80 -18.79
C ILE A 89 12.03 -7.45 -20.12
N SER A 90 13.24 -8.00 -20.17
CA SER A 90 13.75 -8.64 -21.38
C SER A 90 12.94 -9.88 -21.76
N PHE A 91 12.55 -10.70 -20.79
CA PHE A 91 11.66 -11.85 -21.05
C PHE A 91 10.32 -11.39 -21.65
N GLN A 92 9.73 -10.34 -21.09
CA GLN A 92 8.47 -9.78 -21.57
C GLN A 92 8.58 -9.19 -22.98
N LEU A 93 9.70 -8.53 -23.29
CA LEU A 93 9.99 -7.97 -24.61
C LEU A 93 10.19 -9.05 -25.68
N ILE A 94 10.93 -10.12 -25.35
CA ILE A 94 11.24 -11.22 -26.29
C ILE A 94 10.02 -12.11 -26.55
N TRP A 95 9.25 -12.44 -25.50
CA TRP A 95 8.20 -13.46 -25.58
C TRP A 95 6.78 -12.90 -25.70
N GLN A 96 6.52 -11.67 -25.25
CA GLN A 96 5.16 -11.13 -25.11
C GLN A 96 4.92 -9.81 -25.84
N SER A 97 5.71 -9.46 -26.87
CA SER A 97 5.52 -8.21 -27.63
C SER A 97 4.11 -8.05 -28.21
N ARG A 98 3.26 -7.26 -27.53
CA ARG A 98 1.87 -6.94 -27.92
C ARG A 98 1.70 -5.50 -28.45
N SER A 99 2.78 -4.72 -28.50
CA SER A 99 2.74 -3.30 -28.88
C SER A 99 2.05 -3.04 -30.22
N SER A 100 2.23 -3.89 -31.25
CA SER A 100 1.52 -3.73 -32.53
C SER A 100 0.02 -4.02 -32.49
N ARG A 101 -0.42 -4.88 -31.58
CA ARG A 101 -1.86 -5.14 -31.37
C ARG A 101 -2.51 -3.93 -30.71
N ILE A 102 -1.81 -3.33 -29.74
CA ILE A 102 -2.22 -2.09 -29.08
C ILE A 102 -2.30 -0.94 -30.11
N GLU A 103 -1.30 -0.79 -30.98
CA GLU A 103 -1.34 0.19 -32.10
C GLU A 103 -2.55 -0.03 -33.02
N ALA A 104 -2.85 -1.27 -33.39
CA ALA A 104 -4.00 -1.59 -34.24
C ALA A 104 -5.34 -1.25 -33.55
N GLN A 105 -5.44 -1.46 -32.23
CA GLN A 105 -6.61 -1.07 -31.45
C GLN A 105 -6.78 0.46 -31.38
N PHE A 106 -5.67 1.21 -31.22
CA PHE A 106 -5.70 2.67 -31.29
C PHE A 106 -6.22 3.15 -32.64
N LEU A 107 -5.70 2.62 -33.74
CA LEU A 107 -6.16 2.96 -35.10
C LEU A 107 -7.65 2.63 -35.29
N HIS A 108 -8.08 1.47 -34.80
CA HIS A 108 -9.49 1.09 -34.86
C HIS A 108 -10.39 2.10 -34.14
N ILE A 109 -10.02 2.52 -32.93
CA ILE A 109 -10.81 3.51 -32.16
C ILE A 109 -10.86 4.85 -32.91
N GLN A 110 -9.75 5.30 -33.48
CA GLN A 110 -9.70 6.55 -34.28
C GLN A 110 -10.61 6.47 -35.51
N ASN A 111 -10.61 5.34 -36.22
CA ASN A 111 -11.47 5.12 -37.38
C ASN A 111 -12.96 5.12 -36.98
N VAL A 112 -13.31 4.48 -35.86
CA VAL A 112 -14.69 4.48 -35.37
C VAL A 112 -15.14 5.89 -34.97
N LEU A 113 -14.25 6.67 -34.33
CA LEU A 113 -14.54 8.06 -33.94
C LEU A 113 -14.82 8.93 -35.18
N TYR A 114 -14.04 8.75 -36.23
CA TYR A 114 -14.21 9.49 -37.48
C TYR A 114 -15.45 9.03 -38.27
N GLU A 115 -15.58 7.73 -38.56
CA GLU A 115 -16.64 7.20 -39.43
C GLU A 115 -18.03 7.28 -38.81
N LYS A 116 -18.16 7.04 -37.50
CA LYS A 116 -19.47 6.93 -36.84
C LYS A 116 -19.92 8.20 -36.12
N ILE A 117 -18.99 9.06 -35.71
CA ILE A 117 -19.31 10.31 -34.99
C ILE A 117 -18.99 11.54 -35.85
N GLY A 118 -18.16 11.42 -36.88
CA GLY A 118 -17.72 12.54 -37.71
C GLY A 118 -16.64 13.41 -37.03
N HIS A 119 -16.12 12.99 -35.87
CA HIS A 119 -15.11 13.75 -35.13
C HIS A 119 -13.71 13.37 -35.60
N LYS A 120 -13.00 14.35 -36.19
CA LYS A 120 -11.62 14.15 -36.67
C LYS A 120 -10.64 14.36 -35.51
N VAL A 121 -9.89 13.32 -35.17
CA VAL A 121 -8.84 13.37 -34.14
C VAL A 121 -7.82 14.47 -34.47
N ASN A 122 -7.56 15.34 -33.49
CA ASN A 122 -6.54 16.39 -33.62
C ASN A 122 -5.12 15.80 -33.64
N ALA A 123 -4.64 15.48 -34.85
CA ALA A 123 -3.30 14.94 -35.07
C ALA A 123 -2.17 15.86 -34.56
N GLY A 124 -2.39 17.18 -34.55
CA GLY A 124 -1.43 18.15 -34.00
C GLY A 124 -1.25 18.00 -32.49
N ARG A 125 -2.36 17.87 -31.75
CA ARG A 125 -2.34 17.63 -30.29
C ARG A 125 -1.69 16.28 -29.94
N SER A 126 -2.07 15.22 -30.66
CA SER A 126 -1.48 13.89 -30.47
C SER A 126 0.03 13.91 -30.72
N ARG A 127 0.48 14.56 -31.79
CA ARG A 127 1.90 14.71 -32.12
C ARG A 127 2.63 15.55 -31.08
N LEU A 128 2.05 16.64 -30.58
CA LEU A 128 2.66 17.48 -29.54
C LEU A 128 2.94 16.67 -28.26
N ILE A 129 1.95 15.95 -27.74
CA ILE A 129 2.07 15.18 -26.50
C ILE A 129 3.07 14.03 -26.69
N THR A 130 2.97 13.28 -27.78
CA THR A 130 3.87 12.14 -28.05
C THR A 130 5.31 12.58 -28.32
N ASN A 131 5.52 13.70 -29.02
CA ASN A 131 6.84 14.30 -29.20
C ASN A 131 7.40 14.83 -27.89
N GLY A 132 6.57 15.39 -27.00
CA GLY A 132 7.00 15.83 -25.67
C GLY A 132 7.58 14.69 -24.84
N VAL A 133 6.86 13.55 -24.77
CA VAL A 133 7.36 12.33 -24.09
C VAL A 133 8.65 11.83 -24.74
N PHE A 134 8.72 11.86 -26.07
CA PHE A 134 9.91 11.43 -26.81
C PHE A 134 11.13 12.34 -26.55
N CYS A 135 10.96 13.66 -26.55
CA CYS A 135 12.03 14.60 -26.25
C CYS A 135 12.56 14.42 -24.83
N LEU A 136 11.68 14.15 -23.85
CA LEU A 136 12.08 13.84 -22.48
C LEU A 136 12.92 12.56 -22.39
N LEU A 137 12.51 11.49 -23.08
CA LEU A 137 13.30 10.26 -23.20
C LEU A 137 14.68 10.55 -23.81
N LEU A 138 14.72 11.24 -24.95
CA LEU A 138 15.97 11.48 -25.67
C LEU A 138 16.93 12.32 -24.82
N LEU A 139 16.43 13.39 -24.20
CA LEU A 139 17.21 14.23 -23.28
C LEU A 139 17.78 13.39 -22.14
N ARG A 140 16.98 12.50 -21.55
CA ARG A 140 17.41 11.63 -20.46
C ARG A 140 18.52 10.66 -20.89
N ILE A 141 18.37 10.00 -22.03
CA ILE A 141 19.41 9.09 -22.58
C ILE A 141 20.70 9.88 -22.87
N LEU A 142 20.60 11.09 -23.43
CA LEU A 142 21.76 11.94 -23.71
C LEU A 142 22.48 12.39 -22.42
N ILE A 143 21.75 12.73 -21.35
CA ILE A 143 22.34 13.07 -20.05
C ILE A 143 23.07 11.86 -19.45
N LEU A 144 22.44 10.68 -19.51
CA LEU A 144 23.06 9.42 -19.06
C LEU A 144 24.30 9.07 -19.89
N LEU A 145 24.25 9.24 -21.21
CA LEU A 145 25.38 8.97 -22.08
C LEU A 145 26.52 9.95 -21.81
N GLY A 146 26.23 11.25 -21.73
CA GLY A 146 27.22 12.29 -21.48
C GLY A 146 27.93 12.10 -20.14
N SER A 147 27.17 11.77 -19.09
CA SER A 147 27.74 11.48 -17.77
C SER A 147 28.53 10.17 -17.73
N THR A 148 28.08 9.13 -18.42
CA THR A 148 28.83 7.87 -18.55
C THR A 148 30.15 8.09 -19.29
N VAL A 149 30.15 8.82 -20.40
CA VAL A 149 31.37 9.15 -21.16
C VAL A 149 32.32 9.98 -20.31
N TYR A 150 31.81 11.01 -19.63
CA TYR A 150 32.62 11.85 -18.75
C TYR A 150 33.28 11.06 -17.61
N ASN A 151 32.52 10.18 -16.95
CA ASN A 151 33.04 9.33 -15.88
C ASN A 151 34.03 8.28 -16.41
N ASN A 152 33.82 7.75 -17.63
CA ASN A 152 34.76 6.84 -18.29
C ASN A 152 36.08 7.50 -18.67
N THR A 153 36.07 8.78 -19.04
CA THR A 153 37.32 9.50 -19.36
C THR A 153 38.14 9.83 -18.11
N ASN A 154 37.50 9.89 -16.93
CA ASN A 154 38.11 10.31 -15.68
C ASN A 154 38.33 9.17 -14.67
N SER A 155 37.91 7.93 -14.98
CA SER A 155 38.06 6.77 -14.09
C SER A 155 38.44 5.50 -14.85
N ASN A 156 39.14 4.60 -14.18
CA ASN A 156 39.49 3.28 -14.72
C ASN A 156 38.32 2.28 -14.67
N GLU A 157 37.13 2.69 -14.24
CA GLU A 157 35.94 1.82 -14.03
C GLU A 157 35.01 1.75 -15.26
N SER A 158 35.60 1.79 -16.46
CA SER A 158 34.84 2.00 -17.70
C SER A 158 33.78 0.93 -17.99
N LEU A 159 34.08 -0.34 -17.68
CA LEU A 159 33.16 -1.46 -17.87
C LEU A 159 31.93 -1.40 -16.95
N LEU A 160 32.10 -0.94 -15.70
CA LEU A 160 31.00 -0.82 -14.73
C LEU A 160 29.99 0.22 -15.18
N LEU A 161 30.50 1.39 -15.56
CA LEU A 161 29.72 2.53 -16.01
C LEU A 161 28.98 2.21 -17.32
N ILE A 162 29.61 1.50 -18.25
CA ILE A 162 28.96 1.03 -19.50
C ILE A 162 27.85 0.01 -19.19
N ALA A 163 28.09 -0.94 -18.29
CA ALA A 163 27.08 -1.92 -17.90
C ALA A 163 25.88 -1.27 -17.19
N ASN A 164 26.14 -0.29 -16.32
CA ASN A 164 25.10 0.48 -15.65
C ASN A 164 24.31 1.36 -16.64
N PHE A 165 25.00 2.03 -17.56
CA PHE A 165 24.37 2.80 -18.64
C PHE A 165 23.44 1.94 -19.49
N TYR A 166 23.93 0.79 -19.97
CA TYR A 166 23.10 -0.17 -20.71
C TYR A 166 21.87 -0.55 -19.89
N SER A 167 22.09 -0.88 -18.62
CA SER A 167 21.03 -1.32 -17.73
C SER A 167 19.94 -0.26 -17.56
N GLN A 168 20.33 0.98 -17.32
CA GLN A 168 19.39 2.10 -17.17
C GLN A 168 18.64 2.39 -18.46
N VAL A 169 19.32 2.34 -19.61
CA VAL A 169 18.68 2.54 -20.93
C VAL A 169 17.56 1.52 -21.16
N VAL A 170 17.72 0.26 -20.76
CA VAL A 170 16.64 -0.75 -20.85
C VAL A 170 15.42 -0.37 -20.03
N LEU A 171 15.62 0.08 -18.79
CA LEU A 171 14.53 0.48 -17.89
C LEU A 171 13.80 1.72 -18.41
N ILE A 172 14.57 2.72 -18.85
CA ILE A 172 14.08 4.00 -19.41
C ILE A 172 13.24 3.76 -20.66
N LEU A 173 13.73 2.93 -21.59
CA LEU A 173 13.00 2.59 -22.82
C LEU A 173 11.69 1.90 -22.49
N ARG A 174 11.67 0.98 -21.53
CA ARG A 174 10.44 0.26 -21.16
C ARG A 174 9.43 1.17 -20.46
N CYS A 175 9.89 2.02 -19.53
CA CYS A 175 9.03 2.99 -18.86
C CYS A 175 8.45 4.00 -19.86
N SER A 176 9.26 4.44 -20.83
CA SER A 176 8.82 5.39 -21.85
C SER A 176 7.88 4.80 -22.89
N GLU A 177 8.02 3.52 -23.24
CA GLU A 177 7.03 2.80 -24.06
C GLU A 177 5.66 2.82 -23.38
N PHE A 178 5.62 2.57 -22.07
CA PHE A 178 4.39 2.66 -21.27
C PHE A 178 3.84 4.10 -21.26
N THR A 179 4.68 5.09 -20.95
CA THR A 179 4.29 6.50 -20.94
C THR A 179 3.70 6.96 -22.27
N LEU A 180 4.27 6.49 -23.38
CA LEU A 180 3.78 6.83 -24.71
C LEU A 180 2.39 6.22 -24.97
N HIS A 181 2.15 4.98 -24.54
CA HIS A 181 0.82 4.38 -24.61
C HIS A 181 -0.19 5.11 -23.71
N SER A 182 0.20 5.51 -22.49
CA SER A 182 -0.63 6.33 -21.60
C SER A 182 -0.99 7.69 -22.20
N ALA A 183 -0.03 8.35 -22.86
CA ALA A 183 -0.23 9.62 -23.55
C ALA A 183 -1.24 9.48 -24.72
N LEU A 184 -1.18 8.38 -25.47
CA LEU A 184 -2.14 8.08 -26.53
C LEU A 184 -3.55 7.83 -25.97
N VAL A 185 -3.68 7.08 -24.87
CA VAL A 185 -4.96 6.89 -24.16
C VAL A 185 -5.53 8.25 -23.72
N LEU A 186 -4.70 9.10 -23.10
CA LEU A 186 -5.12 10.44 -22.68
C LEU A 186 -5.66 11.26 -23.84
N THR A 187 -4.95 11.26 -24.97
CA THR A 187 -5.35 12.01 -26.17
C THR A 187 -6.73 11.55 -26.65
N ILE A 188 -6.99 10.24 -26.69
CA ILE A 188 -8.30 9.74 -27.11
C ILE A 188 -9.40 10.12 -26.12
N TYR A 189 -9.15 10.07 -24.81
CA TYR A 189 -10.14 10.55 -23.83
C TYR A 189 -10.50 12.03 -24.02
N GLN A 190 -9.53 12.88 -24.37
CA GLN A 190 -9.79 14.30 -24.69
C GLN A 190 -10.67 14.43 -25.94
N GLU A 191 -10.36 13.71 -27.01
CA GLU A 191 -11.17 13.75 -28.24
C GLU A 191 -12.57 13.17 -28.01
N MET A 192 -12.71 12.16 -27.16
CA MET A 192 -14.01 11.60 -26.78
C MET A 192 -14.85 12.57 -25.96
N GLU A 193 -14.25 13.33 -25.05
CA GLU A 193 -14.94 14.36 -24.28
C GLU A 193 -15.43 15.50 -25.19
N GLU A 194 -14.58 15.97 -26.10
CA GLU A 194 -14.94 16.99 -27.09
C GLU A 194 -16.06 16.49 -28.00
N ALA A 195 -15.96 15.25 -28.50
CA ALA A 195 -17.00 14.63 -29.32
C ALA A 195 -18.32 14.42 -28.55
N ALA A 196 -18.27 14.05 -27.28
CA ALA A 196 -19.46 13.94 -26.46
C ALA A 196 -20.13 15.30 -26.25
N SER A 197 -19.34 16.34 -25.99
CA SER A 197 -19.83 17.70 -25.80
C SER A 197 -20.52 18.25 -27.05
N THR A 198 -19.97 17.99 -28.24
CA THR A 198 -20.60 18.39 -29.52
C THR A 198 -21.87 17.59 -29.83
N VAL A 199 -21.86 16.27 -29.60
CA VAL A 199 -23.04 15.40 -29.80
C VAL A 199 -24.18 15.77 -28.85
N ILE A 200 -23.90 16.28 -27.65
CA ILE A 200 -24.89 16.61 -26.62
C ILE A 200 -25.44 18.03 -26.74
N SER A 201 -24.62 19.00 -27.14
CA SER A 201 -25.06 20.38 -27.40
C SER A 201 -25.98 20.48 -28.64
N GLY A 202 -25.78 19.64 -29.66
CA GLY A 202 -26.67 19.55 -30.82
C GLY A 202 -28.16 19.39 -30.47
N PRO A 203 -28.57 18.36 -29.70
CA PRO A 203 -29.95 18.17 -29.29
C PRO A 203 -30.45 19.17 -28.24
N GLU A 204 -29.59 19.90 -27.52
CA GLU A 204 -30.02 21.00 -26.64
C GLU A 204 -30.46 22.24 -27.46
N SER A 205 -29.87 22.44 -28.64
CA SER A 205 -30.23 23.56 -29.53
C SER A 205 -31.51 23.30 -30.36
N LEU A 206 -31.88 22.04 -30.63
CA LEU A 206 -33.07 21.68 -31.40
C LEU A 206 -34.28 21.39 -30.52
N ARG A 207 -35.04 22.44 -30.20
CA ARG A 207 -36.24 22.42 -29.34
C ARG A 207 -37.55 21.97 -30.05
N TRP A 208 -37.49 21.08 -31.05
CA TRP A 208 -38.64 20.76 -31.93
C TRP A 208 -39.05 19.27 -31.93
N ASP A 209 -40.36 19.02 -31.89
CA ASP A 209 -41.07 17.79 -31.49
C ASP A 209 -41.05 16.58 -32.44
N THR A 210 -40.16 16.53 -33.44
CA THR A 210 -40.17 15.40 -34.38
C THR A 210 -39.29 14.22 -33.92
N TRP A 211 -39.94 13.10 -33.59
CA TRP A 211 -39.30 11.83 -33.19
C TRP A 211 -38.27 11.30 -34.19
N ALA A 212 -38.43 11.59 -35.49
CA ALA A 212 -37.48 11.19 -36.53
C ALA A 212 -36.10 11.84 -36.36
N LEU A 213 -36.04 13.08 -35.84
CA LEU A 213 -34.78 13.79 -35.57
C LEU A 213 -34.03 13.25 -34.33
N HIS A 214 -34.74 12.62 -33.39
CA HIS A 214 -34.16 12.10 -32.15
C HIS A 214 -33.37 10.80 -32.33
N ARG A 215 -33.56 10.08 -33.44
CA ARG A 215 -32.90 8.79 -33.72
C ARG A 215 -31.40 8.94 -33.98
N LEU A 216 -30.99 10.07 -34.57
CA LEU A 216 -29.60 10.33 -34.91
C LEU A 216 -28.74 10.60 -33.66
N PRO A 217 -29.11 11.48 -32.71
CA PRO A 217 -28.38 11.65 -31.45
C PRO A 217 -28.28 10.38 -30.61
N LEU A 218 -29.35 9.59 -30.54
CA LEU A 218 -29.37 8.29 -29.84
C LEU A 218 -28.33 7.31 -30.42
N ARG A 219 -28.19 7.27 -31.75
CA ARG A 219 -27.17 6.46 -32.43
C ARG A 219 -25.75 6.94 -32.13
N HIS A 220 -25.52 8.25 -32.06
CA HIS A 220 -24.22 8.82 -31.69
C HIS A 220 -23.87 8.57 -30.22
N ILE A 221 -24.84 8.65 -29.31
CA ILE A 221 -24.68 8.31 -27.89
C ILE A 221 -24.31 6.83 -27.71
N ALA A 222 -25.02 5.91 -28.39
CA ALA A 222 -24.69 4.50 -28.38
C ALA A 222 -23.29 4.24 -28.96
N CYS A 223 -22.89 4.99 -29.98
CA CYS A 223 -21.55 4.92 -30.54
C CYS A 223 -20.47 5.41 -29.56
N LEU A 224 -20.70 6.53 -28.85
CA LEU A 224 -19.80 7.04 -27.81
C LEU A 224 -19.61 6.01 -26.68
N GLN A 225 -20.67 5.30 -26.29
CA GLN A 225 -20.59 4.21 -25.32
C GLN A 225 -19.75 3.04 -25.85
N GLN A 226 -19.98 2.61 -27.10
CA GLN A 226 -19.18 1.56 -27.72
C GLN A 226 -17.69 1.95 -27.79
N LEU A 227 -17.41 3.22 -28.09
CA LEU A 227 -16.06 3.75 -28.17
C LEU A 227 -15.38 3.79 -26.79
N HIS A 228 -16.15 4.11 -25.75
CA HIS A 228 -15.68 4.05 -24.37
C HIS A 228 -15.28 2.63 -23.96
N LEU A 229 -16.12 1.64 -24.28
CA LEU A 229 -15.83 0.22 -24.01
C LEU A 229 -14.58 -0.25 -24.77
N LEU A 230 -14.40 0.18 -26.02
CA LEU A 230 -13.19 -0.14 -26.78
C LEU A 230 -11.93 0.48 -26.15
N LEU A 231 -12.01 1.74 -25.72
CA LEU A 231 -10.91 2.44 -25.06
C LEU A 231 -10.59 1.82 -23.69
N TRP A 232 -11.62 1.42 -22.95
CA TRP A 232 -11.49 0.67 -21.69
C TRP A 232 -10.77 -0.66 -21.89
N ASN A 233 -11.19 -1.45 -22.88
CA ASN A 233 -10.55 -2.72 -23.20
C ASN A 233 -9.09 -2.53 -23.64
N LEU A 234 -8.82 -1.52 -24.47
CA LEU A 234 -7.46 -1.16 -24.88
C LEU A 234 -6.58 -0.81 -23.68
N GLN A 235 -7.11 -0.04 -22.74
CA GLN A 235 -6.40 0.26 -21.51
C GLN A 235 -6.13 -0.99 -20.69
N ARG A 236 -7.11 -1.88 -20.50
CA ARG A 236 -6.89 -3.16 -19.79
C ARG A 236 -5.84 -4.02 -20.46
N ASP A 237 -5.79 -4.00 -21.78
CA ASP A 237 -4.77 -4.68 -22.56
C ASP A 237 -3.37 -4.05 -22.33
N ILE A 238 -3.28 -2.72 -22.26
CA ILE A 238 -2.04 -2.00 -21.90
C ILE A 238 -1.62 -2.35 -20.45
N GLU A 239 -2.54 -2.28 -19.48
CA GLU A 239 -2.29 -2.62 -18.08
C GLU A 239 -1.73 -4.05 -17.96
N LYS A 240 -2.42 -5.03 -18.52
CA LYS A 240 -2.00 -6.43 -18.51
C LYS A 240 -0.68 -6.65 -19.27
N TYR A 241 -0.43 -5.87 -20.31
CA TYR A 241 0.82 -5.93 -21.07
C TYR A 241 2.01 -5.30 -20.35
N PHE A 242 1.82 -4.37 -19.41
CA PHE A 242 2.91 -3.72 -18.67
C PHE A 242 2.97 -4.11 -17.19
N GLU A 243 1.96 -4.78 -16.64
CA GLU A 243 1.80 -5.12 -15.21
C GLU A 243 3.09 -5.61 -14.55
N ARG A 244 3.70 -6.66 -15.09
CA ARG A 244 4.94 -7.25 -14.54
C ARG A 244 6.13 -6.31 -14.64
N ALA A 245 6.32 -5.65 -15.80
CA ALA A 245 7.38 -4.67 -15.99
C ALA A 245 7.23 -3.49 -15.03
N LEU A 246 6.01 -2.98 -14.83
CA LEU A 246 5.75 -1.84 -13.94
C LEU A 246 6.01 -2.18 -12.48
N ILE A 247 5.57 -3.36 -12.01
CA ILE A 247 5.85 -3.80 -10.62
C ILE A 247 7.36 -3.80 -10.37
N VAL A 248 8.12 -4.37 -11.31
CA VAL A 248 9.56 -4.53 -11.15
C VAL A 248 10.31 -3.21 -11.37
N LEU A 249 9.87 -2.36 -12.31
CA LEU A 249 10.38 -0.99 -12.48
C LEU A 249 10.13 -0.16 -11.22
N MET A 250 8.93 -0.21 -10.64
CA MET A 250 8.61 0.50 -9.41
C MET A 250 9.44 0.01 -8.23
N LEU A 251 9.65 -1.30 -8.10
CA LEU A 251 10.53 -1.87 -7.08
C LEU A 251 11.97 -1.39 -7.26
N LYS A 252 12.48 -1.42 -8.49
CA LYS A 252 13.85 -0.99 -8.80
C LYS A 252 14.05 0.49 -8.50
N PHE A 253 13.18 1.33 -9.04
CA PHE A 253 13.28 2.76 -8.79
C PHE A 253 13.10 3.11 -7.33
N PHE A 254 12.26 2.38 -6.59
CA PHE A 254 12.15 2.56 -5.13
C PHE A 254 13.47 2.26 -4.41
N ILE A 255 14.12 1.16 -4.78
CA ILE A 255 15.42 0.79 -4.23
C ILE A 255 16.48 1.82 -4.61
N ASP A 256 16.50 2.30 -5.87
CA ASP A 256 17.40 3.36 -6.31
C ASP A 256 17.20 4.64 -5.50
N THR A 257 15.98 5.15 -5.41
CA THR A 257 15.65 6.36 -4.62
C THR A 257 15.96 6.20 -3.14
N SER A 258 16.00 4.97 -2.62
CA SER A 258 16.40 4.70 -1.23
C SER A 258 17.92 4.65 -1.06
N VAL A 259 18.65 4.18 -2.08
CA VAL A 259 20.09 3.90 -2.04
C VAL A 259 20.92 5.10 -2.50
N LEU A 260 20.45 5.88 -3.47
CA LEU A 260 21.16 7.04 -4.00
C LEU A 260 21.38 8.19 -3.01
N PRO A 261 20.43 8.57 -2.11
CA PRO A 261 20.70 9.57 -1.08
C PRO A 261 21.82 9.15 -0.14
N TYR A 262 21.91 7.85 0.17
CA TYR A 262 23.01 7.28 0.94
C TYR A 262 24.34 7.42 0.19
N TRP A 263 24.38 7.10 -1.11
CA TRP A 263 25.59 7.28 -1.93
C TRP A 263 26.00 8.73 -2.11
N ALA A 264 25.04 9.64 -2.29
CA ALA A 264 25.30 11.08 -2.36
C ALA A 264 25.92 11.59 -1.04
N TYR A 265 25.43 11.11 0.10
CA TYR A 265 25.98 11.41 1.42
C TYR A 265 27.40 10.86 1.59
N VAL A 266 27.64 9.58 1.25
CA VAL A 266 28.97 8.95 1.35
C VAL A 266 29.99 9.65 0.44
N ASN A 267 29.61 9.98 -0.80
CA ASN A 267 30.48 10.68 -1.75
C ASN A 267 30.80 12.13 -1.33
N LYS A 268 29.88 12.78 -0.61
CA LYS A 268 30.14 14.10 -0.01
C LYS A 268 31.16 14.04 1.11
N ILE A 269 31.20 12.96 1.87
CA ILE A 269 32.11 12.83 3.02
C ILE A 269 33.50 12.36 2.60
N ARG A 270 33.60 11.51 1.57
CA ARG A 270 34.84 10.78 1.29
C ARG A 270 35.74 11.40 0.23
N THR A 271 35.21 11.96 -0.84
CA THR A 271 36.02 12.21 -2.05
C THR A 271 35.84 13.57 -2.68
N ASP A 272 34.93 14.44 -2.18
CA ASP A 272 34.57 15.73 -2.80
C ASP A 272 34.39 15.63 -4.34
N ASN A 273 33.96 14.46 -4.82
CA ASN A 273 33.86 14.18 -6.24
C ASN A 273 32.55 14.77 -6.78
N VAL A 274 32.58 16.08 -7.04
CA VAL A 274 31.46 16.86 -7.57
C VAL A 274 30.81 16.20 -8.80
N PRO A 275 31.55 15.66 -9.79
CA PRO A 275 30.96 14.90 -10.88
C PRO A 275 30.08 13.72 -10.47
N MET A 276 30.51 12.91 -9.51
CA MET A 276 29.73 11.77 -9.03
C MET A 276 28.47 12.23 -8.29
N GLN A 277 28.55 13.34 -7.55
CA GLN A 277 27.39 13.93 -6.88
C GLN A 277 26.36 14.48 -7.89
N ILE A 278 26.82 15.15 -8.95
CA ILE A 278 25.98 15.62 -10.06
C ILE A 278 25.35 14.42 -10.77
N TRP A 279 26.10 13.35 -11.00
CA TRP A 279 25.57 12.12 -11.59
C TRP A 279 24.46 11.51 -10.71
N CYS A 280 24.69 11.33 -9.41
CA CYS A 280 23.66 10.82 -8.49
C CYS A 280 22.41 11.72 -8.47
N ALA A 281 22.59 13.04 -8.40
CA ALA A 281 21.47 13.99 -8.36
C ALA A 281 20.66 14.00 -9.68
N THR A 282 21.34 13.91 -10.82
CA THR A 282 20.68 13.83 -12.13
C THR A 282 19.97 12.49 -12.34
N GLU A 283 20.49 11.41 -11.78
CA GLU A 283 19.87 10.09 -11.80
C GLU A 283 18.60 10.05 -10.94
N GLU A 284 18.66 10.57 -9.71
CA GLU A 284 17.48 10.72 -8.83
C GLU A 284 16.37 11.55 -9.48
N LEU A 285 16.74 12.71 -10.04
CA LEU A 285 15.78 13.57 -10.71
C LEU A 285 15.14 12.87 -11.93
N GLY A 286 15.96 12.11 -12.68
CA GLY A 286 15.50 11.32 -13.80
C GLY A 286 14.48 10.25 -13.39
N ILE A 287 14.77 9.48 -12.35
CA ILE A 287 13.88 8.44 -11.81
C ILE A 287 12.56 9.06 -11.33
N LEU A 288 12.61 10.18 -10.61
CA LEU A 288 11.41 10.89 -10.16
C LEU A 288 10.56 11.40 -11.33
N LEU A 289 11.20 11.89 -12.39
CA LEU A 289 10.51 12.32 -13.61
C LEU A 289 9.85 11.13 -14.33
N GLU A 290 10.55 9.99 -14.42
CA GLU A 290 10.04 8.76 -15.03
C GLU A 290 8.86 8.15 -14.27
N MET A 291 8.78 8.33 -12.94
CA MET A 291 7.59 7.96 -12.16
C MET A 291 6.45 8.96 -12.31
N SER A 292 6.76 10.26 -12.21
CA SER A 292 5.74 11.31 -12.10
C SER A 292 4.98 11.51 -13.41
N VAL A 293 5.62 11.38 -14.57
CA VAL A 293 5.00 11.62 -15.88
C VAL A 293 3.89 10.60 -16.20
N PRO A 294 4.10 9.26 -16.14
CA PRO A 294 3.00 8.30 -16.28
C PRO A 294 1.89 8.51 -15.25
N CYS A 295 2.24 8.77 -13.98
CA CYS A 295 1.26 9.02 -12.93
C CYS A 295 0.38 10.24 -13.23
N TRP A 296 0.98 11.30 -13.79
CA TRP A 296 0.26 12.48 -14.23
C TRP A 296 -0.69 12.17 -15.39
N PHE A 297 -0.23 11.44 -16.42
CA PHE A 297 -1.07 11.01 -17.54
C PHE A 297 -2.29 10.22 -17.06
N TRP A 298 -2.10 9.24 -16.19
CA TRP A 298 -3.20 8.42 -15.67
C TRP A 298 -4.16 9.20 -14.77
N THR A 299 -3.65 10.11 -13.94
CA THR A 299 -4.49 11.01 -13.13
C THR A 299 -5.37 11.88 -14.02
N ARG A 300 -4.83 12.35 -15.16
CA ARG A 300 -5.60 13.10 -16.15
C ARG A 300 -6.62 12.25 -16.89
N CYS A 301 -6.29 10.99 -17.24
CA CYS A 301 -7.25 10.06 -17.84
C CYS A 301 -8.45 9.82 -16.92
N ASP A 302 -8.22 9.57 -15.63
CA ASP A 302 -9.28 9.39 -14.63
C ASP A 302 -10.16 10.66 -14.50
N GLN A 303 -9.54 11.85 -14.46
CA GLN A 303 -10.28 13.11 -14.46
C GLN A 303 -11.17 13.28 -15.71
N LEU A 304 -10.64 12.98 -16.90
CA LEU A 304 -11.39 13.09 -18.15
C LEU A 304 -12.49 12.05 -18.26
N GLN A 305 -12.28 10.82 -17.79
CA GLN A 305 -13.35 9.83 -17.74
C GLN A 305 -14.48 10.30 -16.80
N ARG A 306 -14.15 10.86 -15.64
CA ARG A 306 -15.15 11.42 -14.72
C ARG A 306 -15.93 12.57 -15.35
N LYS A 307 -15.25 13.46 -16.09
CA LYS A 307 -15.91 14.53 -16.85
C LYS A 307 -16.82 13.97 -17.94
N PHE A 308 -16.33 13.03 -18.74
CA PHE A 308 -17.11 12.33 -19.76
C PHE A 308 -18.36 11.69 -19.15
N ARG A 309 -18.25 11.04 -17.98
CA ARG A 309 -19.40 10.48 -17.26
C ARG A 309 -20.36 11.56 -16.75
N ALA A 310 -19.83 12.67 -16.22
CA ALA A 310 -20.63 13.78 -15.74
C ALA A 310 -21.49 14.39 -16.86
N VAL A 311 -20.94 14.44 -18.09
CA VAL A 311 -21.66 14.87 -19.29
C VAL A 311 -22.91 14.00 -19.54
N PHE A 312 -22.83 12.67 -19.42
CA PHE A 312 -24.04 11.80 -19.53
C PHE A 312 -25.01 11.94 -18.35
N HIS A 313 -24.49 12.15 -17.14
CA HIS A 313 -25.33 12.38 -15.97
C HIS A 313 -26.12 13.70 -16.07
N GLY A 314 -25.51 14.79 -16.56
CA GLY A 314 -26.18 16.07 -16.76
C GLY A 314 -27.38 15.96 -17.71
N VAL A 315 -27.21 15.26 -18.84
CA VAL A 315 -28.28 15.08 -19.84
C VAL A 315 -29.47 14.26 -19.32
N SER A 316 -29.24 13.36 -18.35
CA SER A 316 -30.28 12.49 -17.80
C SER A 316 -31.27 13.20 -16.86
N VAL A 317 -30.93 14.39 -16.36
CA VAL A 317 -31.74 15.12 -15.36
C VAL A 317 -32.73 16.08 -16.03
N ASP A 318 -32.52 16.44 -17.30
CA ASP A 318 -33.16 17.62 -17.91
C ASP A 318 -34.22 17.29 -18.99
N ARG A 319 -34.81 16.08 -19.01
CA ARG A 319 -35.76 15.69 -20.07
C ARG A 319 -37.07 15.07 -19.55
N ARG A 320 -38.17 15.36 -20.25
CA ARG A 320 -39.52 14.79 -20.04
C ARG A 320 -39.71 13.37 -20.60
N ASN A 321 -38.73 12.82 -21.33
CA ASN A 321 -38.84 11.50 -21.97
C ASN A 321 -38.22 10.41 -21.08
N GLU A 322 -39.08 9.69 -20.38
CA GLU A 322 -38.74 8.66 -19.40
C GLU A 322 -37.92 7.51 -20.00
N GLN A 323 -38.17 7.13 -21.27
CA GLN A 323 -37.41 6.07 -21.94
C GLN A 323 -35.97 6.49 -22.24
N LEU A 324 -35.77 7.73 -22.66
CA LEU A 324 -34.44 8.29 -22.90
C LEU A 324 -33.67 8.50 -21.59
N ASN A 325 -34.34 8.97 -20.54
CA ASN A 325 -33.72 9.10 -19.21
C ASN A 325 -33.33 7.73 -18.66
N THR A 326 -34.16 6.71 -18.82
CA THR A 326 -33.84 5.34 -18.39
C THR A 326 -32.65 4.76 -19.16
N ALA A 327 -32.58 4.99 -20.48
CA ALA A 327 -31.44 4.58 -21.29
C ALA A 327 -30.15 5.32 -20.87
N LEU A 328 -30.20 6.65 -20.73
CA LEU A 328 -29.06 7.46 -20.29
C LEU A 328 -28.63 7.15 -18.86
N GLN A 329 -29.56 6.88 -17.94
CA GLN A 329 -29.25 6.45 -16.58
C GLN A 329 -28.64 5.04 -16.54
N ARG A 330 -29.15 4.09 -17.34
CA ARG A 330 -28.53 2.76 -17.47
C ARG A 330 -27.12 2.86 -18.03
N ILE A 331 -26.92 3.69 -19.05
CA ILE A 331 -25.60 3.94 -19.65
C ILE A 331 -24.68 4.61 -18.62
N SER A 332 -25.16 5.63 -17.91
CA SER A 332 -24.38 6.34 -16.90
C SER A 332 -24.07 5.47 -15.66
N ALA A 333 -24.97 4.55 -15.31
CA ALA A 333 -24.76 3.55 -14.27
C ALA A 333 -23.77 2.46 -14.71
N GLN A 334 -23.83 1.99 -15.96
CA GLN A 334 -22.87 1.04 -16.55
C GLN A 334 -21.47 1.67 -16.64
N LEU A 335 -21.36 2.87 -17.23
CA LEU A 335 -20.14 3.70 -17.23
C LEU A 335 -19.66 4.02 -15.80
N GLY A 336 -20.57 3.93 -14.84
CA GLY A 336 -20.30 4.20 -13.44
C GLY A 336 -19.84 3.03 -12.59
N GLN A 337 -20.18 1.82 -13.01
CA GLN A 337 -19.61 0.57 -12.50
C GLN A 337 -18.25 0.31 -13.15
N GLU A 338 -18.02 0.83 -14.36
CA GLU A 338 -16.77 0.74 -15.12
C GLU A 338 -15.89 2.00 -15.01
N SER A 339 -15.95 2.73 -13.89
CA SER A 339 -14.99 3.82 -13.64
C SER A 339 -13.56 3.25 -13.58
N PHE A 340 -12.57 3.97 -14.14
CA PHE A 340 -11.12 3.71 -14.12
C PHE A 340 -10.65 3.13 -12.80
N MET A 341 -10.67 1.81 -12.70
CA MET A 341 -10.39 1.18 -11.42
C MET A 341 -9.63 -0.11 -11.64
N TRP A 342 -8.30 0.01 -11.74
CA TRP A 342 -7.34 -1.01 -11.31
C TRP A 342 -7.79 -1.59 -9.97
N HIS A 343 -8.68 -2.60 -9.96
CA HIS A 343 -9.27 -3.17 -8.75
C HIS A 343 -9.42 -2.09 -7.66
N VAL A 344 -9.98 -0.92 -8.01
CA VAL A 344 -9.82 0.21 -7.09
C VAL A 344 -10.70 -0.13 -5.91
N PRO A 345 -10.16 -0.01 -4.72
CA PRO A 345 -10.94 -0.23 -3.55
C PRO A 345 -12.05 0.83 -3.50
N GLY A 346 -13.30 0.45 -3.22
CA GLY A 346 -14.39 1.43 -3.26
C GLY A 346 -14.18 2.56 -2.25
N GLU A 347 -15.05 3.58 -2.31
CA GLU A 347 -14.87 4.84 -1.54
C GLU A 347 -14.61 4.60 -0.04
N LEU A 348 -15.06 3.46 0.50
CA LEU A 348 -14.80 3.05 1.87
C LEU A 348 -13.31 2.77 2.10
N HIS A 349 -12.69 1.89 1.31
CA HIS A 349 -11.26 1.58 1.43
C HIS A 349 -10.39 2.79 1.09
N ALA A 350 -10.80 3.61 0.12
CA ALA A 350 -10.13 4.87 -0.16
C ALA A 350 -10.02 5.76 1.08
N ALA A 351 -11.05 5.75 1.93
CA ALA A 351 -11.12 6.54 3.15
C ALA A 351 -10.47 5.84 4.36
N SER A 352 -10.41 4.50 4.40
CA SER A 352 -10.02 3.73 5.59
C SER A 352 -8.68 3.01 5.46
N LEU A 353 -8.59 2.00 4.58
CA LEU A 353 -7.49 1.02 4.52
C LEU A 353 -6.38 1.36 3.54
N ARG A 354 -6.58 2.34 2.65
CA ARG A 354 -5.57 2.73 1.65
C ARG A 354 -4.20 3.04 2.27
N CYS A 355 -4.17 3.76 3.39
CA CYS A 355 -2.92 4.14 4.05
C CYS A 355 -2.20 2.91 4.63
N ILE A 356 -2.93 2.09 5.39
CA ILE A 356 -2.43 0.87 6.04
C ILE A 356 -1.96 -0.15 4.99
N ASN A 357 -2.74 -0.38 3.94
CA ASN A 357 -2.37 -1.33 2.89
C ASN A 357 -1.17 -0.87 2.07
N ARG A 358 -1.00 0.44 1.87
CA ARG A 358 0.26 0.96 1.34
C ARG A 358 1.37 0.62 2.31
N LEU A 359 1.29 1.04 3.57
CA LEU A 359 2.35 0.80 4.55
C LEU A 359 2.73 -0.68 4.68
N LYS A 360 1.77 -1.61 4.68
CA LYS A 360 2.05 -3.06 4.68
C LYS A 360 2.82 -3.54 3.45
N ARG A 361 2.48 -3.03 2.25
CA ARG A 361 3.25 -3.35 1.03
C ARG A 361 4.65 -2.76 1.07
N TRP A 362 4.79 -1.54 1.61
CA TRP A 362 6.08 -0.90 1.84
C TRP A 362 6.96 -1.71 2.81
N LEU A 363 6.36 -2.28 3.85
CA LEU A 363 7.03 -3.16 4.81
C LEU A 363 7.18 -4.62 4.34
N LEU A 364 6.79 -4.93 3.10
CA LEU A 364 6.83 -6.27 2.50
C LEU A 364 6.04 -7.34 3.29
N LEU A 365 4.97 -6.94 3.98
CA LEU A 365 4.10 -7.84 4.75
C LEU A 365 3.03 -8.54 3.90
N LEU A 366 2.65 -7.92 2.78
CA LEU A 366 1.60 -8.42 1.90
C LEU A 366 2.20 -8.83 0.54
N PRO A 367 1.96 -10.07 0.08
CA PRO A 367 2.34 -10.46 -1.26
C PRO A 367 1.54 -9.62 -2.28
N PRO A 368 2.18 -9.09 -3.34
CA PRO A 368 1.50 -8.23 -4.32
C PRO A 368 0.39 -8.93 -5.12
N HIS A 369 0.35 -10.28 -5.16
CA HIS A 369 -0.72 -11.04 -5.81
C HIS A 369 -1.08 -12.32 -5.03
N PRO A 370 -2.33 -12.83 -5.18
CA PRO A 370 -2.78 -14.08 -4.58
C PRO A 370 -2.22 -15.34 -5.27
N LEU A 371 -1.06 -15.25 -5.92
CA LEU A 371 -0.41 -16.41 -6.51
C LEU A 371 0.17 -17.28 -5.39
N LEU A 372 -0.25 -18.55 -5.33
CA LEU A 372 0.19 -19.52 -4.32
C LEU A 372 1.72 -19.61 -4.21
N GLN A 373 2.42 -19.56 -5.35
CA GLN A 373 3.88 -19.57 -5.40
C GLN A 373 4.52 -18.39 -4.67
N LEU A 374 3.90 -17.21 -4.75
CA LEU A 374 4.42 -16.01 -4.10
C LEU A 374 4.17 -16.07 -2.58
N ARG A 375 3.02 -16.61 -2.16
CA ARG A 375 2.74 -16.88 -0.73
C ARG A 375 3.75 -17.86 -0.13
N LEU A 376 4.08 -18.92 -0.88
CA LEU A 376 5.12 -19.87 -0.48
C LEU A 376 6.48 -19.20 -0.38
N LEU A 377 6.88 -18.40 -1.38
CA LEU A 377 8.14 -17.66 -1.35
C LEU A 377 8.23 -16.73 -0.14
N TYR A 378 7.18 -15.94 0.14
CA TYR A 378 7.13 -15.05 1.30
C TYR A 378 7.19 -15.83 2.62
N THR A 379 6.54 -17.00 2.69
CA THR A 379 6.60 -17.87 3.88
C THR A 379 8.01 -18.41 4.10
N VAL A 380 8.69 -18.87 3.04
CA VAL A 380 10.09 -19.34 3.12
C VAL A 380 11.03 -18.19 3.49
N SER A 381 10.87 -17.02 2.88
CA SER A 381 11.64 -15.82 3.22
C SER A 381 11.45 -15.43 4.68
N LEU A 382 10.20 -15.41 5.18
CA LEU A 382 9.90 -15.12 6.58
C LEU A 382 10.54 -16.15 7.52
N LEU A 383 10.43 -17.44 7.23
CA LEU A 383 11.03 -18.50 8.05
C LEU A 383 12.57 -18.40 8.04
N SER A 384 13.17 -18.10 6.90
CA SER A 384 14.62 -17.89 6.79
C SER A 384 15.07 -16.65 7.58
N TYR A 385 14.30 -15.57 7.53
CA TYR A 385 14.53 -14.36 8.33
C TYR A 385 14.42 -14.64 9.83
N LEU A 386 13.37 -15.34 10.27
CA LEU A 386 13.19 -15.70 11.68
C LEU A 386 14.31 -16.63 12.17
N ALA A 387 14.72 -17.61 11.36
CA ALA A 387 15.83 -18.50 11.68
C ALA A 387 17.15 -17.72 11.80
N PHE A 388 17.40 -16.77 10.91
CA PHE A 388 18.56 -15.88 10.97
C PHE A 388 18.53 -15.02 12.24
N VAL A 389 17.39 -14.41 12.56
CA VAL A 389 17.22 -13.58 13.77
C VAL A 389 17.38 -14.40 15.05
N LEU A 390 16.83 -15.61 15.11
CA LEU A 390 17.00 -16.53 16.24
C LEU A 390 18.46 -16.95 16.39
N HIS A 391 19.11 -17.39 15.31
CA HIS A 391 20.52 -17.75 15.32
C HIS A 391 21.39 -16.59 15.77
N TRP A 392 21.14 -15.40 15.22
CA TRP A 392 21.84 -14.17 15.60
C TRP A 392 21.65 -13.86 17.08
N ARG A 393 20.42 -13.92 17.60
CA ARG A 393 20.12 -13.65 19.00
C ARG A 393 20.85 -14.60 19.94
N PHE A 394 20.85 -15.90 19.66
CA PHE A 394 21.56 -16.89 20.47
C PHE A 394 23.09 -16.81 20.32
N SER A 395 23.59 -16.25 19.22
CA SER A 395 25.02 -15.97 19.02
C SER A 395 25.50 -14.69 19.72
N PHE A 396 24.58 -13.82 20.17
CA PHE A 396 24.92 -12.56 20.81
C PHE A 396 25.55 -12.80 22.18
N ASN A 397 26.73 -12.23 22.42
CA ASN A 397 27.47 -12.46 23.66
C ASN A 397 26.87 -11.64 24.81
N TYR A 398 25.93 -12.25 25.53
CA TYR A 398 25.20 -11.66 26.66
C TYR A 398 26.07 -11.13 27.82
N GLY A 399 27.37 -11.47 27.84
CA GLY A 399 28.31 -11.02 28.88
C GLY A 399 28.65 -9.53 28.85
N VAL A 400 28.30 -8.81 27.77
CA VAL A 400 28.57 -7.36 27.63
C VAL A 400 27.45 -6.49 28.24
N VAL A 401 26.24 -7.03 28.39
CA VAL A 401 25.05 -6.26 28.81
C VAL A 401 24.51 -6.71 30.16
N TYR A 402 24.65 -7.98 30.50
CA TYR A 402 24.16 -8.54 31.76
C TYR A 402 25.31 -8.96 32.65
N ASN A 403 25.21 -8.61 33.93
CA ASN A 403 26.08 -9.21 34.94
C ASN A 403 25.87 -10.74 34.89
N ARG A 404 26.96 -11.50 34.87
CA ARG A 404 26.96 -12.93 34.53
C ARG A 404 26.09 -13.78 35.49
N ASN A 405 25.76 -13.23 36.65
CA ASN A 405 24.97 -13.85 37.71
C ASN A 405 23.46 -13.46 37.71
N ASP A 406 23.01 -12.54 36.84
CA ASP A 406 21.61 -12.10 36.80
C ASP A 406 20.75 -13.01 35.89
N ASN A 407 20.42 -14.19 36.41
CA ASN A 407 19.61 -15.19 35.71
C ASN A 407 18.16 -14.72 35.46
N PHE A 408 17.63 -13.85 36.33
CA PHE A 408 16.26 -13.36 36.23
C PHE A 408 16.10 -12.41 35.06
N SER A 409 16.97 -11.39 34.94
CA SER A 409 16.97 -10.47 33.79
C SER A 409 17.13 -11.18 32.45
N ARG A 410 17.97 -12.22 32.40
CA ARG A 410 18.14 -13.08 31.22
C ARG A 410 16.87 -13.84 30.84
N ALA A 411 16.19 -14.42 31.84
CA ALA A 411 14.94 -15.15 31.60
C ALA A 411 13.84 -14.22 31.10
N VAL A 412 13.73 -13.03 31.69
CA VAL A 412 12.78 -11.99 31.29
C VAL A 412 13.03 -11.48 29.87
N ASP A 413 14.28 -11.20 29.52
CA ASP A 413 14.68 -10.78 28.18
C ASP A 413 14.45 -11.87 27.12
N LEU A 414 14.78 -13.13 27.45
CA LEU A 414 14.50 -14.28 26.59
C LEU A 414 13.01 -14.45 26.36
N LEU A 415 12.19 -14.34 27.40
CA LEU A 415 10.74 -14.43 27.30
C LEU A 415 10.20 -13.35 26.36
N ASN A 416 10.63 -12.10 26.53
CA ASN A 416 10.20 -10.99 25.66
C ASN A 416 10.59 -11.22 24.19
N PHE A 417 11.80 -11.72 23.95
CA PHE A 417 12.27 -11.99 22.60
C PHE A 417 11.51 -13.16 21.95
N VAL A 418 11.26 -14.24 22.69
CA VAL A 418 10.49 -15.40 22.20
C VAL A 418 9.06 -14.98 21.87
N THR A 419 8.42 -14.19 22.72
CA THR A 419 7.06 -13.70 22.47
C THR A 419 7.02 -12.73 21.30
N LEU A 420 8.02 -11.87 21.11
CA LEU A 420 8.15 -11.00 19.93
C LEU A 420 8.25 -11.82 18.64
N THR A 421 9.12 -12.83 18.63
CA THR A 421 9.36 -13.68 17.47
C THR A 421 8.12 -14.50 17.12
N ALA A 422 7.44 -15.05 18.13
CA ALA A 422 6.18 -15.77 17.96
C ALA A 422 5.08 -14.83 17.43
N ALA A 423 4.98 -13.61 17.93
CA ALA A 423 4.04 -12.61 17.45
C ALA A 423 4.27 -12.27 15.97
N HIS A 424 5.51 -12.08 15.57
CA HIS A 424 5.86 -11.84 14.17
C HIS A 424 5.46 -12.99 13.27
N LEU A 425 5.78 -14.22 13.66
CA LEU A 425 5.44 -15.40 12.90
C LEU A 425 3.92 -15.52 12.73
N VAL A 426 3.16 -15.38 13.82
CA VAL A 426 1.69 -15.50 13.79
C VAL A 426 1.06 -14.40 12.94
N VAL A 427 1.45 -13.13 13.15
CA VAL A 427 0.91 -11.99 12.40
C VAL A 427 1.21 -12.14 10.90
N ALA A 428 2.44 -12.49 10.55
CA ALA A 428 2.83 -12.67 9.15
C ALA A 428 2.14 -13.88 8.50
N MET A 429 2.00 -15.00 9.22
CA MET A 429 1.26 -16.16 8.70
C MET A 429 -0.22 -15.85 8.49
N GLU A 430 -0.85 -15.13 9.42
CA GLU A 430 -2.25 -14.71 9.28
C GLU A 430 -2.44 -13.74 8.11
N LEU A 431 -1.51 -12.79 7.91
CA LEU A 431 -1.52 -11.87 6.76
C LEU A 431 -1.29 -12.58 5.42
N ILE A 432 -0.40 -13.57 5.35
CA ILE A 432 -0.09 -14.26 4.08
C ILE A 432 -1.22 -15.24 3.69
N TRP A 433 -1.77 -15.96 4.67
CA TRP A 433 -2.64 -17.10 4.41
C TRP A 433 -4.12 -16.84 4.70
N GLN A 434 -4.44 -15.93 5.60
CA GLN A 434 -5.80 -15.73 6.12
C GLN A 434 -6.34 -14.31 5.96
N ASP A 435 -5.69 -13.45 5.17
CA ASP A 435 -6.19 -12.09 4.95
C ASP A 435 -7.54 -12.08 4.22
N ARG A 436 -8.59 -11.66 4.94
CA ARG A 436 -9.98 -11.51 4.50
C ARG A 436 -10.39 -10.04 4.43
N SER A 437 -9.44 -9.10 4.47
CA SER A 437 -9.71 -7.66 4.48
C SER A 437 -10.58 -7.22 3.30
N GLU A 438 -10.33 -7.76 2.10
CA GLU A 438 -11.15 -7.47 0.92
C GLU A 438 -12.59 -7.97 1.07
N GLN A 439 -12.78 -9.17 1.61
CA GLN A 439 -14.12 -9.74 1.86
C GLN A 439 -14.90 -8.89 2.88
N ILE A 440 -14.23 -8.38 3.92
CA ILE A 440 -14.82 -7.50 4.92
C ILE A 440 -15.27 -6.19 4.26
N GLU A 441 -14.42 -5.59 3.43
CA GLU A 441 -14.75 -4.35 2.71
C GLU A 441 -15.94 -4.52 1.77
N GLN A 442 -15.98 -5.61 1.00
CA GLN A 442 -17.10 -5.91 0.11
C GLN A 442 -18.42 -6.06 0.89
N GLN A 443 -18.40 -6.67 2.07
CA GLN A 443 -19.59 -6.76 2.93
C GLN A 443 -20.02 -5.39 3.46
N LEU A 444 -19.08 -4.54 3.90
CA LEU A 444 -19.38 -3.18 4.36
C LEU A 444 -19.93 -2.28 3.23
N GLU A 445 -19.43 -2.45 2.00
CA GLU A 445 -19.97 -1.76 0.84
C GLU A 445 -21.39 -2.23 0.50
N ARG A 446 -21.67 -3.52 0.67
CA ARG A 446 -23.03 -4.07 0.54
C ARG A 446 -23.97 -3.45 1.59
N VAL A 447 -23.54 -3.35 2.85
CA VAL A 447 -24.31 -2.68 3.91
C VAL A 447 -24.56 -1.22 3.55
N ARG A 448 -23.54 -0.49 3.10
CA ARG A 448 -23.67 0.90 2.64
C ARG A 448 -24.66 1.06 1.49
N TYR A 449 -24.64 0.14 0.53
CA TYR A 449 -25.55 0.13 -0.60
C TYR A 449 -26.99 -0.06 -0.13
N VAL A 450 -27.25 -1.04 0.74
CA VAL A 450 -28.61 -1.30 1.27
C VAL A 450 -29.11 -0.10 2.09
N LEU A 451 -28.28 0.51 2.94
CA LEU A 451 -28.63 1.75 3.66
C LEU A 451 -29.06 2.88 2.72
N ARG A 452 -28.32 3.07 1.63
CA ARG A 452 -28.62 4.13 0.64
C ARG A 452 -29.90 3.85 -0.13
N VAL A 453 -30.10 2.62 -0.61
CA VAL A 453 -31.21 2.27 -1.50
C VAL A 453 -32.52 2.14 -0.74
N GLN A 454 -32.50 1.49 0.43
CA GLN A 454 -33.72 1.15 1.17
C GLN A 454 -34.16 2.26 2.13
N PHE A 455 -33.22 2.99 2.72
CA PHE A 455 -33.52 4.03 3.72
C PHE A 455 -33.21 5.46 3.24
N GLY A 456 -32.71 5.62 2.01
CA GLY A 456 -32.23 6.92 1.52
C GLY A 456 -31.03 7.49 2.30
N GLN A 457 -30.48 6.72 3.25
CA GLN A 457 -29.47 7.22 4.18
C GLN A 457 -28.08 7.12 3.55
N LYS A 458 -27.44 8.27 3.35
CA LYS A 458 -26.06 8.34 2.90
C LYS A 458 -25.13 8.27 4.13
N VAL A 459 -24.38 7.19 4.24
CA VAL A 459 -23.31 7.06 5.25
C VAL A 459 -22.37 8.27 5.16
N ASN A 460 -22.15 8.93 6.30
CA ASN A 460 -21.34 10.14 6.38
C ASN A 460 -19.84 9.81 6.19
N MET A 461 -19.38 9.88 4.94
CA MET A 461 -17.99 9.59 4.58
C MET A 461 -16.98 10.56 5.21
N LEU A 462 -17.39 11.80 5.54
CA LEU A 462 -16.51 12.74 6.24
C LEU A 462 -16.22 12.26 7.67
N ARG A 463 -17.20 11.65 8.34
CA ARG A 463 -17.02 11.04 9.67
C ARG A 463 -16.06 9.86 9.60
N VAL A 464 -16.25 8.96 8.62
CA VAL A 464 -15.34 7.84 8.37
C VAL A 464 -13.91 8.33 8.15
N HIS A 465 -13.73 9.30 7.25
CA HIS A 465 -12.41 9.83 6.93
C HIS A 465 -11.75 10.49 8.13
N ARG A 466 -12.51 11.24 8.95
CA ARG A 466 -11.98 11.88 10.17
C ARG A 466 -11.45 10.85 11.16
N TYR A 467 -12.23 9.82 11.48
CA TYR A 467 -11.78 8.79 12.44
C TYR A 467 -10.63 7.95 11.90
N CYS A 468 -10.67 7.54 10.64
CA CYS A 468 -9.56 6.79 10.03
C CYS A 468 -8.29 7.64 9.96
N ARG A 469 -8.40 8.95 9.68
CA ARG A 469 -7.26 9.88 9.69
C ARG A 469 -6.68 10.05 11.09
N ILE A 470 -7.51 10.10 12.13
CA ILE A 470 -7.03 10.16 13.52
C ILE A 470 -6.23 8.88 13.86
N ILE A 471 -6.76 7.69 13.56
CA ILE A 471 -6.04 6.42 13.80
C ILE A 471 -4.71 6.40 13.05
N ASN A 472 -4.73 6.73 11.75
CA ASN A 472 -3.52 6.75 10.93
C ASN A 472 -2.51 7.81 11.42
N SER A 473 -2.99 8.96 11.92
CA SER A 473 -2.13 9.98 12.50
C SER A 473 -1.49 9.51 13.80
N ILE A 474 -2.23 8.82 14.67
CA ILE A 474 -1.70 8.23 15.90
C ILE A 474 -0.62 7.20 15.56
N LEU A 475 -0.90 6.28 14.64
CA LEU A 475 0.08 5.30 14.17
C LEU A 475 1.35 5.98 13.64
N LEU A 476 1.20 6.99 12.78
CA LEU A 476 2.34 7.73 12.23
C LEU A 476 3.15 8.40 13.33
N THR A 477 2.50 9.07 14.28
CA THR A 477 3.18 9.71 15.42
C THR A 477 3.94 8.67 16.26
N CYS A 478 3.35 7.52 16.55
CA CYS A 478 4.02 6.44 17.27
C CYS A 478 5.24 5.89 16.51
N CYS A 479 5.10 5.63 15.20
CA CYS A 479 6.21 5.18 14.37
C CYS A 479 7.34 6.23 14.30
N LEU A 480 7.02 7.51 14.18
CA LEU A 480 8.00 8.59 14.17
C LEU A 480 8.70 8.73 15.52
N ALA A 481 7.95 8.66 16.63
CA ALA A 481 8.53 8.71 17.97
C ALA A 481 9.49 7.55 18.21
N LEU A 482 9.08 6.32 17.87
CA LEU A 482 9.94 5.15 17.96
C LEU A 482 11.16 5.25 17.06
N LEU A 483 11.01 5.76 15.83
CA LEU A 483 12.12 5.95 14.90
C LEU A 483 13.13 6.97 15.44
N LEU A 484 12.64 8.13 15.90
CA LEU A 484 13.48 9.18 16.47
C LEU A 484 14.23 8.67 17.71
N MET A 485 13.56 7.92 18.59
CA MET A 485 14.20 7.33 19.76
C MET A 485 15.19 6.22 19.40
N THR A 486 14.91 5.44 18.35
CA THR A 486 15.86 4.46 17.81
C THR A 486 17.11 5.16 17.29
N ILE A 487 16.95 6.24 16.51
CA ILE A 487 18.07 7.04 15.99
C ILE A 487 18.85 7.67 17.16
N TYR A 488 18.16 8.26 18.12
CA TYR A 488 18.79 8.86 19.30
C TYR A 488 19.61 7.83 20.08
N ASN A 489 19.05 6.65 20.36
CA ASN A 489 19.77 5.59 21.04
C ASN A 489 20.93 5.04 20.23
N ASN A 490 20.80 4.94 18.90
CA ASN A 490 21.89 4.50 18.03
C ASN A 490 23.05 5.51 17.99
N LEU A 491 22.76 6.81 18.17
CA LEU A 491 23.77 7.85 18.28
C LEU A 491 24.40 7.87 19.68
N ALA A 492 23.61 7.61 20.72
CA ALA A 492 24.06 7.65 22.11
C ALA A 492 24.79 6.37 22.55
N THR A 493 24.49 5.21 21.94
CA THR A 493 24.96 3.89 22.38
C THR A 493 25.41 3.03 21.21
N ASN A 494 26.34 2.10 21.46
CA ASN A 494 26.79 1.12 20.46
C ASN A 494 25.77 -0.02 20.18
N MET A 495 24.55 0.06 20.73
CA MET A 495 23.50 -0.98 20.62
C MET A 495 22.71 -0.93 19.30
N SER A 496 23.32 -0.42 18.22
CA SER A 496 22.56 0.06 17.06
C SER A 496 21.79 -1.02 16.30
N ARG A 497 22.25 -2.27 16.34
CA ARG A 497 21.68 -3.36 15.53
C ARG A 497 20.46 -4.02 16.17
N LEU A 498 20.42 -4.13 17.51
CA LEU A 498 19.29 -4.76 18.22
C LEU A 498 18.05 -3.85 18.22
N LEU A 499 18.29 -2.54 18.34
CA LEU A 499 17.26 -1.51 18.34
C LEU A 499 16.54 -1.39 16.99
N VAL A 500 17.24 -1.57 15.86
CA VAL A 500 16.63 -1.57 14.52
C VAL A 500 15.70 -2.76 14.32
N TYR A 501 16.09 -3.95 14.81
CA TYR A 501 15.22 -5.12 14.77
C TYR A 501 13.97 -4.93 15.64
N ALA A 502 14.15 -4.42 16.87
CA ALA A 502 13.05 -4.11 17.77
C ALA A 502 12.10 -3.09 17.12
N PHE A 503 12.61 -2.01 16.52
CA PHE A 503 11.81 -1.02 15.82
C PHE A 503 10.95 -1.63 14.70
N TYR A 504 11.56 -2.39 13.78
CA TYR A 504 10.82 -3.01 12.67
C TYR A 504 9.72 -3.93 13.20
N SER A 505 10.07 -4.71 14.22
CA SER A 505 9.17 -5.68 14.82
C SER A 505 7.97 -4.99 15.50
N GLU A 506 8.21 -3.93 16.26
CA GLU A 506 7.15 -3.16 16.91
C GLU A 506 6.25 -2.44 15.90
N VAL A 507 6.82 -1.91 14.80
CA VAL A 507 6.02 -1.29 13.72
C VAL A 507 5.02 -2.28 13.11
N ILE A 508 5.40 -3.56 12.94
CA ILE A 508 4.48 -4.60 12.42
C ILE A 508 3.30 -4.82 13.37
N LEU A 509 3.56 -4.93 14.67
CA LEU A 509 2.53 -5.16 15.68
C LEU A 509 1.58 -3.95 15.79
N LEU A 510 2.14 -2.73 15.81
CA LEU A 510 1.39 -1.48 15.82
C LEU A 510 0.50 -1.33 14.57
N LEU A 511 1.02 -1.73 13.40
CA LEU A 511 0.27 -1.71 12.15
C LEU A 511 -0.90 -2.69 12.17
N ARG A 512 -0.69 -3.91 12.69
CA ARG A 512 -1.75 -4.92 12.80
C ARG A 512 -2.87 -4.49 13.74
N LEU A 513 -2.53 -3.89 14.88
CA LEU A 513 -3.52 -3.37 15.84
C LEU A 513 -4.25 -2.13 15.29
N SER A 514 -3.56 -1.27 14.54
CA SER A 514 -4.17 -0.11 13.89
C SER A 514 -5.15 -0.53 12.80
N GLU A 515 -4.84 -1.58 12.04
CA GLU A 515 -5.76 -2.14 11.05
C GLU A 515 -7.05 -2.63 11.70
N PHE A 516 -6.96 -3.40 12.79
CA PHE A 516 -8.11 -3.80 13.57
C PHE A 516 -8.92 -2.59 14.05
N SER A 517 -8.23 -1.56 14.55
CA SER A 517 -8.86 -0.30 15.01
C SER A 517 -9.62 0.41 13.89
N VAL A 518 -9.10 0.41 12.66
CA VAL A 518 -9.79 0.98 11.49
C VAL A 518 -11.07 0.21 11.19
N PHE A 519 -11.05 -1.13 11.20
CA PHE A 519 -12.26 -1.93 11.01
C PHE A 519 -13.27 -1.71 12.13
N ALA A 520 -12.83 -1.62 13.38
CA ALA A 520 -13.70 -1.32 14.52
C ALA A 520 -14.38 0.06 14.37
N VAL A 521 -13.67 1.08 13.88
CA VAL A 521 -14.25 2.40 13.57
C VAL A 521 -15.27 2.34 12.46
N LEU A 522 -15.03 1.55 11.40
CA LEU A 522 -16.01 1.39 10.33
C LEU A 522 -17.32 0.83 10.89
N ILE A 523 -17.24 -0.23 11.69
CA ILE A 523 -18.40 -0.81 12.38
C ILE A 523 -19.09 0.22 13.28
N LEU A 524 -18.32 1.00 14.07
CA LEU A 524 -18.87 2.06 14.91
C LEU A 524 -19.69 3.08 14.08
N VAL A 525 -19.15 3.54 12.96
CA VAL A 525 -19.84 4.53 12.11
C VAL A 525 -21.11 3.92 11.51
N PHE A 526 -21.05 2.70 11.00
CA PHE A 526 -22.26 2.03 10.49
C PHE A 526 -23.32 1.86 11.57
N TYR A 527 -22.93 1.59 12.81
CA TYR A 527 -23.86 1.55 13.94
C TYR A 527 -24.47 2.91 14.28
N MET A 528 -23.71 3.99 14.18
CA MET A 528 -24.25 5.34 14.40
C MET A 528 -25.34 5.65 13.37
N GLU A 529 -25.08 5.33 12.09
CA GLU A 529 -26.07 5.49 11.04
C GLU A 529 -27.28 4.56 11.24
N LEU A 530 -27.04 3.31 11.65
CA LEU A 530 -28.10 2.33 11.92
C LEU A 530 -29.02 2.79 13.06
N THR A 531 -28.44 3.32 14.13
CA THR A 531 -29.19 3.84 15.28
C THR A 531 -30.05 5.03 14.87
N GLU A 532 -29.52 5.94 14.05
CA GLU A 532 -30.26 7.08 13.54
C GLU A 532 -31.45 6.67 12.65
N VAL A 533 -31.24 5.69 11.76
CA VAL A 533 -32.32 5.11 10.94
C VAL A 533 -33.34 4.39 11.80
N SER A 534 -32.91 3.63 12.80
CA SER A 534 -33.79 2.89 13.71
C SER A 534 -34.68 3.84 14.51
N CYS A 535 -34.13 4.92 15.06
CA CYS A 535 -34.90 5.94 15.76
C CYS A 535 -35.94 6.60 14.86
N ARG A 536 -35.59 6.93 13.61
CA ARG A 536 -36.54 7.50 12.65
C ARG A 536 -37.68 6.52 12.31
N LEU A 537 -37.34 5.27 12.03
CA LEU A 537 -38.32 4.24 11.71
C LEU A 537 -39.29 3.99 12.88
N ILE A 538 -38.81 4.03 14.12
CA ILE A 538 -39.65 3.86 15.31
C ILE A 538 -40.59 5.04 15.50
N LEU A 539 -40.11 6.27 15.29
CA LEU A 539 -40.97 7.45 15.29
C LEU A 539 -42.04 7.38 14.20
N GLU A 540 -41.72 6.85 13.02
CA GLU A 540 -42.69 6.61 11.95
C GLU A 540 -43.70 5.51 12.31
N LEU A 541 -43.24 4.40 12.91
CA LEU A 541 -44.11 3.32 13.39
C LEU A 541 -45.08 3.80 14.48
N ASP A 542 -44.63 4.66 15.39
CA ASP A 542 -45.48 5.21 16.45
C ASP A 542 -46.52 6.20 15.89
N LYS A 543 -46.12 7.07 14.94
CA LYS A 543 -47.04 7.96 14.23
C LYS A 543 -48.09 7.21 13.41
N THR A 544 -47.69 6.13 12.75
CA THR A 544 -48.56 5.31 11.88
C THR A 544 -49.38 4.27 12.65
N ARG A 545 -49.33 4.27 13.99
CA ARG A 545 -50.01 3.29 14.85
C ARG A 545 -51.52 3.20 14.60
N PHE A 546 -52.14 4.32 14.23
CA PHE A 546 -53.58 4.44 13.95
C PHE A 546 -53.90 4.69 12.48
N GLU A 547 -52.90 4.65 11.59
CA GLU A 547 -53.08 4.91 10.15
C GLU A 547 -53.46 3.65 9.34
N VAL A 548 -53.81 3.86 8.06
CA VAL A 548 -54.25 2.84 7.10
C VAL A 548 -53.19 1.74 6.95
N TRP A 549 -53.64 0.47 6.90
CA TRP A 549 -52.80 -0.73 6.85
C TRP A 549 -51.70 -0.71 5.76
N SER A 550 -51.93 -0.03 4.64
CA SER A 550 -50.96 0.11 3.56
C SER A 550 -49.68 0.88 3.97
N LEU A 551 -49.82 1.97 4.72
CA LEU A 551 -48.67 2.74 5.26
C LEU A 551 -47.93 1.94 6.32
N ARG A 552 -48.68 1.28 7.22
CA ARG A 552 -48.12 0.43 8.27
C ARG A 552 -47.35 -0.77 7.68
N ARG A 553 -47.81 -1.34 6.57
CA ARG A 553 -47.11 -2.43 5.86
C ARG A 553 -45.73 -2.00 5.36
N LEU A 554 -45.60 -0.81 4.79
CA LEU A 554 -44.31 -0.30 4.32
C LEU A 554 -43.31 -0.14 5.49
N SER A 555 -43.75 0.42 6.61
CA SER A 555 -42.91 0.57 7.81
C SER A 555 -42.47 -0.78 8.40
N LEU A 556 -43.32 -1.81 8.32
CA LEU A 556 -42.98 -3.17 8.73
C LEU A 556 -41.99 -3.85 7.77
N GLU A 557 -42.14 -3.63 6.46
CA GLU A 557 -41.16 -4.11 5.46
C GLU A 557 -39.79 -3.45 5.68
N LEU A 558 -39.74 -2.15 6.00
CA LEU A 558 -38.50 -1.44 6.37
C LEU A 558 -37.88 -1.99 7.66
N LEU A 559 -38.69 -2.40 8.65
CA LEU A 559 -38.21 -3.04 9.87
C LEU A 559 -37.55 -4.39 9.59
N TYR A 560 -38.12 -5.19 8.68
CA TYR A 560 -37.52 -6.44 8.24
C TYR A 560 -36.17 -6.21 7.53
N VAL A 561 -36.10 -5.19 6.66
CA VAL A 561 -34.84 -4.81 6.00
C VAL A 561 -33.80 -4.33 7.03
N LEU A 562 -34.23 -3.59 8.06
CA LEU A 562 -33.35 -3.15 9.15
C LEU A 562 -32.75 -4.34 9.91
N GLN A 563 -33.57 -5.36 10.21
CA GLN A 563 -33.10 -6.60 10.84
C GLN A 563 -32.12 -7.37 9.95
N HIS A 564 -32.40 -7.44 8.64
CA HIS A 564 -31.46 -8.02 7.68
C HIS A 564 -30.12 -7.27 7.65
N LEU A 565 -30.16 -5.93 7.68
CA LEU A 565 -28.96 -5.09 7.67
C LEU A 565 -28.13 -5.26 8.94
N HIS A 566 -28.78 -5.34 10.09
CA HIS A 566 -28.15 -5.67 11.35
C HIS A 566 -27.49 -7.06 11.32
N GLY A 567 -28.15 -8.07 10.75
CA GLY A 567 -27.57 -9.40 10.54
C GLY A 567 -26.36 -9.40 9.60
N LEU A 568 -26.36 -8.58 8.55
CA LEU A 568 -25.17 -8.38 7.69
C LEU A 568 -24.01 -7.74 8.47
N LEU A 569 -24.30 -6.76 9.32
CA LEU A 569 -23.30 -6.11 10.16
C LEU A 569 -22.72 -7.10 11.20
N TRP A 570 -23.54 -7.97 11.80
CA TRP A 570 -23.10 -9.08 12.65
C TRP A 570 -22.14 -10.01 11.96
N ASN A 571 -22.53 -10.49 10.78
CA ASN A 571 -21.68 -11.37 9.97
C ASN A 571 -20.35 -10.69 9.63
N THR A 572 -20.36 -9.37 9.41
CA THR A 572 -19.15 -8.60 9.16
C THR A 572 -18.26 -8.52 10.40
N VAL A 573 -18.83 -8.31 11.59
CA VAL A 573 -18.08 -8.34 12.86
C VAL A 573 -17.46 -9.72 13.09
N ARG A 574 -18.21 -10.81 12.87
CA ARG A 574 -17.66 -12.18 12.95
C ARG A 574 -16.57 -12.45 11.92
N LEU A 575 -16.67 -11.84 10.74
CA LEU A 575 -15.62 -11.93 9.72
C LEU A 575 -14.35 -11.18 10.14
N ILE A 576 -14.50 -10.00 10.76
CA ILE A 576 -13.38 -9.25 11.35
C ILE A 576 -12.74 -10.09 12.47
N GLU A 577 -13.51 -10.64 13.41
CA GLU A 577 -12.97 -11.49 14.47
C GLU A 577 -12.17 -12.68 13.92
N ARG A 578 -12.70 -13.36 12.90
CA ARG A 578 -12.01 -14.48 12.24
C ARG A 578 -10.75 -14.03 11.50
N ASN A 579 -10.73 -12.81 10.97
CA ASN A 579 -9.57 -12.25 10.28
C ASN A 579 -8.44 -11.87 11.22
N PHE A 580 -8.75 -11.59 12.50
CA PHE A 580 -7.79 -11.17 13.52
C PHE A 580 -7.64 -12.19 14.67
N ALA A 581 -8.16 -13.40 14.50
CA ALA A 581 -8.43 -14.32 15.61
C ALA A 581 -7.17 -14.65 16.42
N VAL A 582 -6.07 -14.98 15.76
CA VAL A 582 -4.83 -15.38 16.44
C VAL A 582 -3.91 -14.18 16.59
N SER A 583 -3.79 -13.33 15.56
CA SER A 583 -2.91 -12.16 15.59
C SER A 583 -3.25 -11.20 16.71
N LEU A 584 -4.54 -10.97 16.99
CA LEU A 584 -4.94 -10.03 18.04
C LEU A 584 -4.64 -10.58 19.43
N ILE A 585 -4.84 -11.88 19.67
CA ILE A 585 -4.45 -12.53 20.92
C ILE A 585 -2.95 -12.39 21.14
N VAL A 586 -2.15 -12.71 20.12
CA VAL A 586 -0.69 -12.74 20.26
C VAL A 586 -0.11 -11.32 20.34
N VAL A 587 -0.67 -10.34 19.63
CA VAL A 587 -0.30 -8.91 19.79
C VAL A 587 -0.60 -8.43 21.21
N LEU A 588 -1.79 -8.74 21.75
CA LEU A 588 -2.16 -8.34 23.11
C LEU A 588 -1.31 -9.07 24.16
N LEU A 589 -0.98 -10.35 23.95
CA LEU A 589 -0.05 -11.10 24.80
C LEU A 589 1.36 -10.51 24.75
N LYS A 590 1.85 -10.13 23.58
CA LYS A 590 3.16 -9.47 23.46
C LYS A 590 3.15 -8.14 24.20
N TYR A 591 2.14 -7.31 24.01
CA TYR A 591 2.02 -6.03 24.73
C TYR A 591 1.92 -6.24 26.24
N PHE A 592 1.24 -7.29 26.70
CA PHE A 592 1.22 -7.65 28.12
C PHE A 592 2.62 -7.93 28.66
N VAL A 593 3.41 -8.73 27.92
CA VAL A 593 4.78 -9.05 28.29
C VAL A 593 5.64 -7.80 28.27
N ASP A 594 5.52 -6.96 27.25
CA ASP A 594 6.27 -5.71 27.15
C ASP A 594 6.00 -4.77 28.31
N ILE A 595 4.73 -4.51 28.60
CA ILE A 595 4.37 -3.57 29.66
C ILE A 595 4.70 -4.14 31.05
N SER A 596 4.86 -5.45 31.16
CA SER A 596 5.39 -6.07 32.38
C SER A 596 6.92 -5.96 32.50
N VAL A 597 7.62 -5.94 31.36
CA VAL A 597 9.09 -6.08 31.29
C VAL A 597 9.80 -4.73 31.12
N LEU A 598 9.29 -3.83 30.29
CA LEU A 598 9.90 -2.53 30.00
C LEU A 598 9.97 -1.62 31.24
N PRO A 599 8.96 -1.54 32.13
CA PRO A 599 9.08 -0.79 33.37
C PRO A 599 10.13 -1.36 34.33
N TYR A 600 10.30 -2.69 34.35
CA TYR A 600 11.41 -3.31 35.07
C TYR A 600 12.75 -2.85 34.48
N TRP A 601 12.91 -2.83 33.16
CA TRP A 601 14.12 -2.31 32.51
C TRP A 601 14.37 -0.82 32.78
N MET A 602 13.33 0.01 32.77
CA MET A 602 13.44 1.42 33.15
C MET A 602 13.97 1.57 34.58
N PHE A 603 13.47 0.77 35.52
CA PHE A 603 13.95 0.75 36.91
C PHE A 603 15.41 0.26 37.00
N VAL A 604 15.76 -0.84 36.32
CA VAL A 604 17.11 -1.41 36.32
C VAL A 604 18.12 -0.42 35.75
N ASN A 605 17.82 0.20 34.61
CA ASN A 605 18.72 1.15 33.96
C ASN A 605 18.93 2.42 34.80
N ASN A 606 17.87 2.93 35.44
CA ASN A 606 17.97 4.08 36.32
C ASN A 606 18.77 3.77 37.59
N TYR A 607 18.57 2.59 38.19
CA TYR A 607 19.28 2.16 39.40
C TYR A 607 20.77 1.91 39.14
N ASN A 608 21.10 1.27 38.02
CA ASN A 608 22.48 0.93 37.67
C ASN A 608 23.25 2.08 36.97
N HIS A 609 22.62 3.25 36.77
CA HIS A 609 23.19 4.39 36.05
C HIS A 609 23.81 4.06 34.67
N VAL A 610 23.24 3.08 33.95
CA VAL A 610 23.85 2.54 32.71
C VAL A 610 23.69 3.53 31.55
N ASP A 611 22.45 3.83 31.16
CA ASP A 611 22.15 4.70 30.02
C ASP A 611 20.74 5.29 30.12
N ILE A 612 20.67 6.63 30.28
CA ILE A 612 19.41 7.38 30.32
C ILE A 612 18.64 7.27 28.99
N SER A 613 19.35 7.12 27.87
CA SER A 613 18.80 7.01 26.53
C SER A 613 17.91 5.77 26.37
N THR A 614 18.37 4.63 26.88
CA THR A 614 17.60 3.37 26.90
C THR A 614 16.32 3.51 27.72
N THR A 615 16.37 4.19 28.87
CA THR A 615 15.17 4.46 29.68
C THR A 615 14.12 5.26 28.90
N TYR A 616 14.54 6.31 28.17
CA TYR A 616 13.60 7.10 27.37
C TYR A 616 12.99 6.31 26.21
N TYR A 617 13.76 5.42 25.59
CA TYR A 617 13.24 4.54 24.54
C TYR A 617 12.18 3.59 25.10
N CYS A 618 12.46 2.91 26.21
CA CYS A 618 11.48 2.04 26.87
C CYS A 618 10.22 2.82 27.25
N ALA A 619 10.34 4.03 27.80
CA ALA A 619 9.20 4.87 28.14
C ALA A 619 8.37 5.28 26.91
N THR A 620 9.03 5.59 25.80
CA THR A 620 8.37 5.97 24.54
C THR A 620 7.63 4.78 23.93
N GLU A 621 8.25 3.62 23.93
CA GLU A 621 7.68 2.36 23.46
C GLU A 621 6.43 1.98 24.25
N GLU A 622 6.51 2.02 25.58
CA GLU A 622 5.40 1.81 26.50
C GLU A 622 4.24 2.77 26.24
N SER A 623 4.55 4.05 26.09
CA SER A 623 3.55 5.09 25.81
C SER A 623 2.82 4.83 24.49
N CYS A 624 3.54 4.39 23.45
CA CYS A 624 2.96 4.05 22.16
C CYS A 624 2.03 2.83 22.27
N LYS A 625 2.45 1.78 22.98
CA LYS A 625 1.68 0.54 23.18
C LYS A 625 0.39 0.80 23.97
N LEU A 626 0.48 1.56 25.06
CA LEU A 626 -0.69 1.94 25.86
C LEU A 626 -1.68 2.77 25.04
N LEU A 627 -1.21 3.76 24.29
CA LEU A 627 -2.05 4.60 23.43
C LEU A 627 -2.79 3.77 22.37
N LEU A 628 -2.09 2.86 21.69
CA LEU A 628 -2.68 2.00 20.66
C LEU A 628 -3.55 0.88 21.22
N THR A 629 -3.43 0.51 22.50
CA THR A 629 -4.33 -0.48 23.15
C THR A 629 -5.59 0.19 23.70
N PHE A 630 -5.47 1.43 24.18
CA PHE A 630 -6.59 2.24 24.65
C PHE A 630 -7.59 2.53 23.53
N LEU A 631 -7.09 2.92 22.35
CA LEU A 631 -7.92 3.31 21.21
C LEU A 631 -8.94 2.24 20.76
N PRO A 632 -8.56 1.00 20.42
CA PRO A 632 -9.50 -0.05 20.04
C PRO A 632 -10.44 -0.43 21.20
N SER A 633 -9.95 -0.43 22.44
CA SER A 633 -10.79 -0.71 23.64
C SER A 633 -11.91 0.33 23.80
N TYR A 634 -11.57 1.61 23.61
CA TYR A 634 -12.54 2.70 23.64
C TYR A 634 -13.56 2.57 22.51
N ILE A 635 -13.10 2.33 21.27
CA ILE A 635 -13.98 2.16 20.10
C ILE A 635 -14.94 0.99 20.31
N CYS A 636 -14.44 -0.16 20.73
CA CYS A 636 -15.25 -1.36 20.96
C CYS A 636 -16.27 -1.16 22.09
N THR A 637 -15.90 -0.46 23.16
CA THR A 637 -16.83 -0.09 24.23
C THR A 637 -17.96 0.81 23.70
N ARG A 638 -17.65 1.76 22.81
CA ARG A 638 -18.68 2.60 22.18
C ARG A 638 -19.60 1.79 21.26
N CYS A 639 -19.08 0.81 20.53
CA CYS A 639 -19.90 -0.13 19.75
C CYS A 639 -20.86 -0.91 20.64
N GLU A 640 -20.41 -1.42 21.79
CA GLU A 640 -21.25 -2.18 22.74
C GLU A 640 -22.38 -1.32 23.32
N VAL A 641 -22.07 -0.07 23.71
CA VAL A 641 -23.07 0.90 24.19
C VAL A 641 -24.13 1.18 23.13
N LEU A 642 -23.70 1.35 21.87
CA LEU A 642 -24.59 1.66 20.76
C LEU A 642 -25.47 0.45 20.36
N ASN A 643 -24.91 -0.76 20.45
CA ASN A 643 -25.68 -2.00 20.32
C ASN A 643 -26.73 -2.13 21.44
N THR A 644 -26.40 -1.74 22.66
CA THR A 644 -27.34 -1.73 23.79
C THR A 644 -28.48 -0.72 23.58
N ALA A 645 -28.21 0.41 22.91
CA ALA A 645 -29.26 1.35 22.51
C ALA A 645 -30.21 0.73 21.46
N LEU A 646 -29.68 -0.03 20.50
CA LEU A 646 -30.50 -0.79 19.54
C LEU A 646 -31.31 -1.91 20.22
N TYR A 647 -30.78 -2.57 21.25
CA TYR A 647 -31.51 -3.55 22.05
C TYR A 647 -32.76 -2.95 22.70
N ARG A 648 -32.67 -1.72 23.23
CA ARG A 648 -33.82 -1.01 23.80
C ARG A 648 -34.90 -0.70 22.76
N LEU A 649 -34.53 -0.61 21.50
CA LEU A 649 -35.41 -0.34 20.37
C LEU A 649 -36.04 -1.64 19.79
N SER A 650 -35.34 -2.77 19.88
CA SER A 650 -35.86 -4.09 19.52
C SER A 650 -35.16 -5.20 20.31
N ALA A 651 -35.92 -5.88 21.16
CA ALA A 651 -35.42 -6.99 21.97
C ALA A 651 -34.89 -8.17 21.11
N GLN A 652 -35.43 -8.35 19.90
CA GLN A 652 -34.96 -9.36 18.95
C GLN A 652 -33.63 -8.99 18.28
N LEU A 653 -33.30 -7.70 18.17
CA LEU A 653 -32.03 -7.24 17.56
C LEU A 653 -30.86 -7.30 18.53
N GLY A 654 -31.06 -7.04 19.83
CA GLY A 654 -29.95 -7.02 20.80
C GLY A 654 -29.78 -8.28 21.65
N GLN A 655 -30.49 -9.38 21.34
CA GLN A 655 -30.33 -10.66 22.03
C GLN A 655 -28.91 -11.25 21.83
N GLU A 656 -28.23 -10.87 20.75
CA GLU A 656 -26.81 -11.14 20.53
C GLU A 656 -25.98 -9.86 20.84
N SER A 657 -25.23 -9.87 21.94
CA SER A 657 -24.35 -8.74 22.28
C SER A 657 -23.16 -8.68 21.31
N PHE A 658 -23.06 -7.60 20.54
CA PHE A 658 -21.90 -7.32 19.69
C PHE A 658 -20.70 -6.95 20.55
N ARG A 659 -19.80 -7.91 20.69
CA ARG A 659 -18.54 -7.78 21.39
C ARG A 659 -17.45 -8.21 20.43
N PHE A 660 -16.43 -7.38 20.26
CA PHE A 660 -15.22 -7.82 19.57
C PHE A 660 -14.43 -8.70 20.51
N SER A 661 -14.23 -9.95 20.12
CA SER A 661 -13.38 -10.89 20.83
C SER A 661 -12.07 -11.15 20.10
N ALA A 662 -10.97 -11.14 20.84
CA ALA A 662 -9.70 -11.70 20.39
C ALA A 662 -9.81 -13.24 20.40
N GLY A 663 -10.18 -13.83 19.27
CA GLY A 663 -10.25 -15.28 19.05
C GLY A 663 -11.14 -16.06 20.01
N GLY A 664 -12.16 -15.43 20.61
CA GLY A 664 -13.03 -16.05 21.61
C GLY A 664 -12.48 -16.02 23.04
N LEU A 665 -11.22 -15.63 23.24
CA LEU A 665 -10.52 -15.69 24.52
C LEU A 665 -10.81 -14.48 25.41
N MET A 666 -10.73 -13.28 24.83
CA MET A 666 -10.86 -12.02 25.56
C MET A 666 -11.77 -11.06 24.79
N VAL A 667 -12.73 -10.47 25.48
CA VAL A 667 -13.55 -9.37 24.94
C VAL A 667 -12.75 -8.08 25.04
N ILE A 668 -12.67 -7.31 23.96
CA ILE A 668 -11.94 -6.05 23.91
C ILE A 668 -12.87 -4.92 24.32
N ASN A 669 -12.74 -4.44 25.55
CA ASN A 669 -13.48 -3.30 26.06
C ASN A 669 -12.69 -2.55 27.15
N ASN A 670 -13.24 -1.46 27.67
CA ASN A 670 -12.60 -0.67 28.73
C ASN A 670 -12.44 -1.47 30.03
N GLU A 671 -13.29 -2.46 30.28
CA GLU A 671 -13.18 -3.33 31.45
C GLU A 671 -11.95 -4.25 31.35
N SER A 672 -11.73 -4.89 30.20
CA SER A 672 -10.53 -5.69 29.95
C SER A 672 -9.27 -4.84 30.01
N LEU A 673 -9.30 -3.62 29.46
CA LEU A 673 -8.19 -2.68 29.54
C LEU A 673 -7.90 -2.25 30.99
N GLY A 674 -8.94 -2.01 31.81
CA GLY A 674 -8.78 -1.68 33.22
C GLY A 674 -8.13 -2.81 34.01
N LYS A 675 -8.60 -4.05 33.82
CA LYS A 675 -8.01 -5.25 34.41
C LYS A 675 -6.53 -5.41 34.00
N PHE A 676 -6.24 -5.13 32.73
CA PHE A 676 -4.91 -5.18 32.18
C PHE A 676 -3.97 -4.14 32.83
N ILE A 677 -4.35 -2.86 32.87
CA ILE A 677 -3.58 -1.78 33.53
C ILE A 677 -3.36 -2.07 35.01
N PHE A 678 -4.40 -2.50 35.73
CA PHE A 678 -4.29 -2.79 37.16
C PHE A 678 -3.38 -3.99 37.44
N GLY A 679 -3.48 -5.05 36.63
CA GLY A 679 -2.59 -6.21 36.71
C GLY A 679 -1.12 -5.84 36.48
N MET A 680 -0.86 -4.97 35.49
CA MET A 680 0.49 -4.50 35.18
C MET A 680 1.10 -3.66 36.29
N ILE A 681 0.37 -2.66 36.79
CA ILE A 681 0.84 -1.83 37.92
C ILE A 681 1.16 -2.72 39.13
N SER A 682 0.28 -3.68 39.43
CA SER A 682 0.48 -4.62 40.54
C SER A 682 1.75 -5.46 40.35
N TYR A 683 1.98 -5.99 39.15
CA TYR A 683 3.18 -6.78 38.83
C TYR A 683 4.48 -5.97 38.93
N ILE A 684 4.48 -4.73 38.41
CA ILE A 684 5.64 -3.82 38.49
C ILE A 684 5.99 -3.53 39.94
N ILE A 685 5.00 -3.20 40.77
CA ILE A 685 5.21 -2.95 42.20
C ILE A 685 5.83 -4.18 42.88
N ILE A 686 5.29 -5.38 42.60
CA ILE A 686 5.83 -6.64 43.14
C ILE A 686 7.29 -6.85 42.71
N CYS A 687 7.61 -6.67 41.42
CA CYS A 687 8.97 -6.85 40.92
C CYS A 687 9.97 -5.87 41.54
N ILE A 688 9.56 -4.61 41.74
CA ILE A 688 10.37 -3.60 42.41
C ILE A 688 10.61 -4.01 43.87
N GLN A 689 9.56 -4.43 44.60
CA GLN A 689 9.67 -4.88 45.99
C GLN A 689 10.61 -6.09 46.14
N PHE A 690 10.49 -7.10 45.27
CA PHE A 690 11.40 -8.25 45.28
C PHE A 690 12.85 -7.85 45.00
N ARG A 691 13.09 -6.91 44.07
CA ARG A 691 14.44 -6.46 43.75
C ARG A 691 15.06 -5.65 44.88
N LEU A 692 14.30 -4.75 45.51
CA LEU A 692 14.75 -4.01 46.69
C LEU A 692 15.10 -4.99 47.83
N ALA A 693 14.24 -5.97 48.09
CA ALA A 693 14.52 -7.00 49.09
C ALA A 693 15.77 -7.85 48.76
N LEU A 694 16.06 -8.12 47.48
CA LEU A 694 17.28 -8.84 47.08
C LEU A 694 18.55 -7.98 47.22
N ILE A 695 18.45 -6.67 46.99
CA ILE A 695 19.54 -5.71 47.15
C ILE A 695 19.88 -5.54 48.63
N ASP A 696 18.85 -5.34 49.48
CA ASP A 696 19.00 -5.18 50.94
C ASP A 696 19.54 -6.45 51.62
N ASN A 697 19.46 -7.61 50.96
CA ASN A 697 20.00 -8.89 51.44
C ASN A 697 21.35 -9.26 50.81
N SER A 698 22.05 -8.32 50.17
CA SER A 698 23.36 -8.61 49.60
C SER A 698 24.35 -9.08 50.69
N PRO A 699 25.13 -10.15 50.44
CA PRO A 699 26.00 -10.76 51.45
C PRO A 699 27.12 -9.83 51.93
N GLU A 700 27.40 -8.72 51.25
CA GLU A 700 28.40 -7.73 51.65
C GLU A 700 27.92 -6.85 52.82
N GLU A 701 26.65 -6.47 52.88
CA GLU A 701 26.08 -5.74 54.02
C GLU A 701 25.83 -6.66 55.22
N VAL A 702 25.46 -7.92 54.96
CA VAL A 702 25.41 -8.97 56.00
C VAL A 702 26.82 -9.26 56.52
N ALA A 703 27.85 -9.34 55.66
CA ALA A 703 29.23 -9.51 56.09
C ALA A 703 29.76 -8.29 56.85
N GLN A 704 29.45 -7.06 56.42
CA GLN A 704 29.85 -5.84 57.14
C GLN A 704 29.13 -5.68 58.48
N SER A 705 27.86 -6.06 58.59
CA SER A 705 27.13 -6.08 59.86
C SER A 705 27.65 -7.19 60.79
N PHE A 706 27.99 -8.37 60.27
CA PHE A 706 28.66 -9.42 61.05
C PHE A 706 30.06 -9.01 61.52
N VAL A 707 30.85 -8.34 60.68
CA VAL A 707 32.19 -7.83 61.03
C VAL A 707 32.11 -6.69 62.04
N THR A 708 31.12 -5.80 61.95
CA THR A 708 30.94 -4.71 62.93
C THR A 708 30.38 -5.20 64.26
N VAL A 709 29.54 -6.24 64.28
CA VAL A 709 29.07 -6.92 65.50
C VAL A 709 30.19 -7.74 66.15
N ALA A 710 31.04 -8.41 65.36
CA ALA A 710 32.21 -9.14 65.86
C ALA A 710 33.33 -8.23 66.39
N ARG A 711 33.38 -6.96 65.97
CA ARG A 711 34.34 -5.96 66.45
C ARG A 711 33.85 -5.17 67.68
N ARG A 712 32.57 -5.30 68.05
CA ARG A 712 31.96 -4.70 69.24
C ARG A 712 31.79 -5.68 70.42
N ARG A 713 32.05 -6.96 70.20
CA ARG A 713 32.35 -7.94 71.26
C ARG A 713 33.85 -8.08 71.39
#